data_AF-A0A1C6GAU8-F1
#
_entry.id   AF-A0A1C6GAU8-F1
#
_cell.length_a   1.000
_cell.length_b   1.000
_cell.length_c   1.000
_cell.angle_alpha   90.00
_cell.angle_beta   90.00
_cell.angle_gamma   90.00
#
_symmetry.space_group_name_H-M   'P 1'
#
loop_
_entity.id
_entity.type
_entity.pdbx_description
1 polymer ?
#
loop_
_entity_poly.entity_id
_entity_poly.type
_entity_poly.pdbx_seq_one_letter_code
_entity_poly.pdbx_strand_id
1 'polypeptide(L)'
;MREEKLINRGWQFALLPCIPIDAKTAKKKELQRKQSGEDVRTELENLQFAEVDLPHDWAVSRPFNKVMEDGMSQGFRDRWGIGWYKKNLNIEEKKKGKRYLLYFGGVYENAVLWVNGMKIGSHKYGYSSFKMDITDAVQSGDNELLMRVDNSVSPADRWYSGCGIYRDVTLHIVPENHLDLWNIQVHSKIEKIAETECAKDSKETESAAKFTAAIQVETGQSSAVQGIMCPITQDSKQSVFIAEGANGMLTFYIKDAKLWSAENPNLYRLTVSTESDSVSLVIGLREVIFDTKKGLLVNGVSTKLKGVCLHQEAGCLGTAVTKEIWRERLTHLKKLGCNAIRAAHHTYSEEFLDLCDEMGFYVYEECFDKWKGGLYGRYFDKNWESDVEAMVKRDRNRACIVIWGVGNEVENQGQDSMLAILKQLSDKVRSLDSSRPITYAMNPHFKRESNVDLSKIKDIQQFVDEVSDTEIYDAKERVSRIAKIAEIVDIISCNYQEQWYELIHEQIPNKLILGTEVYEYFCGHYDQMQNFTEQIPSAIPFEYDYCIGSFIWTGYDYLGESMGYPAKGWSGAPIRTNNEYRPVAYMLKSIWSEEPVVHFSVMDYSLDDEGVKEHWDSPIYADHWHFPQFRKTLIPYMIASNCDEVHLFLNGKQFFIPRPSECKNSIITGFLPWQPGNVTAIGYKDGKEVCRHEVVTPGMAVALAFDQECDHKECVSMVNLGIPEKKQHLLLTVRAVDENGNSCFRESGKVHFAVEGAAKIVGVDNGDICSNEPYQENSVHLYHGCASVMLELYCKPGRVSVHAFGDGLRQAQTIIEVCEK
;
A
#
# COMPACT_ATOMS: atom_id res chain seq x y z
N MET A 1 21.05 3.38 30.41
CA MET A 1 19.97 2.85 29.54
C MET A 1 19.71 3.81 28.38
N ARG A 2 19.09 3.30 27.31
CA ARG A 2 18.54 4.06 26.17
C ARG A 2 17.15 4.59 26.53
N GLU A 3 16.74 5.69 25.92
CA GLU A 3 15.36 6.18 25.95
C GLU A 3 14.91 6.41 24.50
N GLU A 4 13.71 5.97 24.15
CA GLU A 4 13.09 6.22 22.83
C GLU A 4 11.71 6.82 23.09
N LYS A 5 11.43 7.97 22.47
CA LYS A 5 10.22 8.76 22.72
C LYS A 5 9.60 9.16 21.39
N LEU A 6 8.36 8.77 21.14
CA LEU A 6 7.59 9.31 20.02
C LEU A 6 7.25 10.77 20.33
N ILE A 7 7.52 11.68 19.39
CA ILE A 7 7.36 13.13 19.61
C ILE A 7 6.31 13.76 18.68
N ASN A 8 5.38 12.96 18.18
CA ASN A 8 4.33 13.35 17.22
C ASN A 8 3.33 14.39 17.71
N ARG A 9 3.00 14.44 19.01
CA ARG A 9 1.98 15.35 19.55
C ARG A 9 2.53 16.76 19.83
N GLY A 10 1.70 17.79 19.67
CA GLY A 10 2.05 19.17 20.03
C GLY A 10 3.14 19.78 19.15
N TRP A 11 3.03 19.60 17.83
CA TRP A 11 3.74 20.44 16.87
C TRP A 11 2.90 21.67 16.54
N GLN A 12 3.55 22.65 15.93
CA GLN A 12 2.89 23.79 15.31
C GLN A 12 3.28 23.83 13.84
N PHE A 13 2.37 24.23 12.97
CA PHE A 13 2.57 24.30 11.52
C PHE A 13 2.11 25.64 10.96
N ALA A 14 2.89 26.17 10.01
CA ALA A 14 2.50 27.28 9.16
C ALA A 14 2.86 26.98 7.71
N LEU A 15 1.97 27.33 6.77
CA LEU A 15 2.21 27.20 5.33
C LEU A 15 2.55 28.58 4.75
N LEU A 16 3.61 28.64 3.95
CA LEU A 16 3.89 29.72 3.01
C LEU A 16 3.48 29.24 1.60
N PRO A 17 2.30 29.61 1.07
CA PRO A 17 1.89 29.21 -0.27
C PRO A 17 2.80 29.85 -1.33
N CYS A 18 3.06 29.14 -2.42
CA CYS A 18 3.88 29.67 -3.50
C CYS A 18 3.41 29.17 -4.87
N ILE A 19 3.69 29.95 -5.91
CA ILE A 19 3.63 29.46 -7.29
C ILE A 19 4.81 28.48 -7.50
N PRO A 20 4.60 27.29 -8.09
CA PRO A 20 5.68 26.36 -8.40
C PRO A 20 6.77 26.97 -9.26
N ILE A 21 8.00 26.45 -9.13
CA ILE A 21 9.14 26.77 -9.98
C ILE A 21 9.84 25.51 -10.46
N ASP A 22 10.39 25.56 -11.68
CA ASP A 22 11.14 24.44 -12.22
C ASP A 22 12.45 24.18 -11.44
N ALA A 23 12.94 22.94 -11.48
CA ALA A 23 14.15 22.52 -10.78
C ALA A 23 15.43 23.32 -11.16
N LYS A 24 15.54 23.87 -12.38
CA LYS A 24 16.70 24.67 -12.81
C LYS A 24 16.63 26.07 -12.19
N THR A 25 15.43 26.67 -12.13
CA THR A 25 15.17 27.92 -11.39
C THR A 25 15.37 27.76 -9.89
N ALA A 26 14.89 26.67 -9.28
CA ALA A 26 15.10 26.37 -7.86
C ALA A 26 16.61 26.26 -7.52
N LYS A 27 17.37 25.50 -8.31
CA LYS A 27 18.83 25.35 -8.17
C LYS A 27 19.59 26.68 -8.31
N LYS A 28 19.13 27.58 -9.19
CA LYS A 28 19.67 28.94 -9.33
C LYS A 28 19.39 29.80 -8.09
N LYS A 29 18.16 29.78 -7.57
CA LYS A 29 17.81 30.48 -6.31
C LYS A 29 18.62 29.95 -5.13
N GLU A 30 18.78 28.63 -5.00
CA GLU A 30 19.59 28.03 -3.93
C GLU A 30 21.06 28.48 -3.99
N LEU A 31 21.65 28.55 -5.20
CA LEU A 31 23.01 29.04 -5.39
C LEU A 31 23.14 30.53 -5.04
N GLN A 32 22.18 31.35 -5.44
CA GLN A 32 22.16 32.78 -5.11
C GLN A 32 22.04 33.01 -3.60
N ARG A 33 21.16 32.27 -2.91
CA ARG A 33 21.02 32.26 -1.44
C ARG A 33 22.33 31.90 -0.73
N LYS A 34 23.01 30.86 -1.21
CA LYS A 34 24.34 30.45 -0.67
C LYS A 34 25.43 31.51 -0.90
N GLN A 35 25.36 32.28 -1.99
CA GLN A 35 26.32 33.34 -2.30
C GLN A 35 26.04 34.63 -1.52
N SER A 36 24.77 34.98 -1.27
CA SER A 36 24.38 36.16 -0.50
C SER A 36 24.45 35.96 1.02
N GLY A 37 24.40 34.71 1.49
CA GLY A 37 24.27 34.40 2.92
C GLY A 37 22.86 34.62 3.46
N GLU A 38 21.85 34.65 2.58
CA GLU A 38 20.43 34.83 2.93
C GLU A 38 19.96 33.73 3.90
N ASP A 39 19.50 34.13 5.08
CA ASP A 39 18.90 33.22 6.05
C ASP A 39 17.45 32.93 5.63
N VAL A 40 17.20 31.71 5.18
CA VAL A 40 15.86 31.26 4.76
C VAL A 40 14.81 31.32 5.86
N ARG A 41 15.19 31.52 7.13
CA ARG A 41 14.25 31.72 8.24
C ARG A 41 13.52 33.07 8.20
N THR A 42 13.92 34.01 7.33
CA THR A 42 13.10 35.19 7.01
C THR A 42 11.77 34.82 6.35
N GLU A 43 11.65 33.62 5.75
CA GLU A 43 10.37 33.08 5.26
C GLU A 43 9.32 32.88 6.39
N LEU A 44 9.72 32.95 7.66
CA LEU A 44 8.83 32.93 8.83
C LEU A 44 8.14 34.28 9.10
N GLU A 45 8.62 35.37 8.51
CA GLU A 45 8.07 36.71 8.76
C GLU A 45 6.59 36.76 8.34
N ASN A 46 5.71 37.07 9.29
CA ASN A 46 4.25 37.12 9.15
C ASN A 46 3.53 35.75 9.02
N LEU A 47 4.24 34.62 9.18
CA LEU A 47 3.57 33.31 9.25
C LEU A 47 2.83 33.12 10.58
N GLN A 48 1.60 32.61 10.50
CA GLN A 48 0.80 32.22 11.65
C GLN A 48 0.85 30.70 11.82
N PHE A 49 1.26 30.26 13.02
CA PHE A 49 1.38 28.85 13.38
C PHE A 49 0.11 28.34 14.06
N ALA A 50 -0.46 27.25 13.55
CA ALA A 50 -1.56 26.50 14.16
C ALA A 50 -1.03 25.19 14.77
N GLU A 51 -1.70 24.65 15.80
CA GLU A 51 -1.32 23.35 16.38
C GLU A 51 -1.65 22.21 15.41
N VAL A 52 -0.72 21.26 15.28
CA VAL A 52 -0.91 20.01 14.53
C VAL A 52 -0.25 18.85 15.26
N ASP A 53 -0.80 17.66 15.08
CA ASP A 53 -0.19 16.41 15.50
C ASP A 53 0.27 15.61 14.27
N LEU A 54 1.39 14.92 14.40
CA LEU A 54 1.94 14.04 13.37
C LEU A 54 1.31 12.64 13.42
N PRO A 55 1.24 11.91 12.29
CA PRO A 55 1.59 12.35 10.94
C PRO A 55 0.67 13.47 10.42
N HIS A 56 1.23 14.42 9.66
CA HIS A 56 0.52 15.58 9.11
C HIS A 56 0.85 15.79 7.64
N ASP A 57 -0.17 15.56 6.80
CA ASP A 57 -0.23 15.95 5.39
C ASP A 57 -1.05 17.24 5.26
N TRP A 58 -0.43 18.35 4.86
CA TRP A 58 -1.16 19.62 4.72
C TRP A 58 -2.03 19.66 3.47
N ALA A 59 -1.68 18.92 2.41
CA ALA A 59 -2.30 19.06 1.09
C ALA A 59 -3.72 18.48 1.04
N VAL A 60 -4.03 17.43 1.82
CA VAL A 60 -5.35 16.79 1.80
C VAL A 60 -6.46 17.74 2.26
N SER A 61 -6.14 18.65 3.19
CA SER A 61 -7.07 19.67 3.70
C SER A 61 -7.27 20.87 2.78
N ARG A 62 -6.53 20.96 1.66
CA ARG A 62 -6.59 22.08 0.73
C ARG A 62 -7.74 21.91 -0.27
N PRO A 63 -8.36 23.01 -0.73
CA PRO A 63 -9.44 22.93 -1.72
C PRO A 63 -8.94 22.35 -3.05
N PHE A 64 -9.86 21.77 -3.82
CA PHE A 64 -9.59 21.35 -5.18
C PHE A 64 -9.35 22.56 -6.10
N ASN A 65 -8.26 22.53 -6.85
CA ASN A 65 -7.82 23.52 -7.82
C ASN A 65 -7.66 22.88 -9.20
N LYS A 66 -8.69 23.01 -10.05
CA LYS A 66 -8.76 22.38 -11.39
C LYS A 66 -7.67 22.84 -12.36
N VAL A 67 -7.03 23.98 -12.09
CA VAL A 67 -6.01 24.61 -12.96
C VAL A 67 -4.62 24.60 -12.31
N MET A 68 -4.41 23.74 -11.32
CA MET A 68 -3.11 23.57 -10.68
C MET A 68 -2.09 22.95 -11.65
N GLU A 69 -0.85 23.46 -11.65
CA GLU A 69 0.29 22.77 -12.25
C GLU A 69 0.48 21.41 -11.56
N ASP A 70 0.67 20.35 -12.36
CA ASP A 70 0.65 18.94 -11.95
C ASP A 70 -0.68 18.50 -11.29
N GLY A 71 -1.80 19.17 -11.63
CA GLY A 71 -3.13 18.91 -11.08
C GLY A 71 -3.61 17.47 -11.24
N MET A 72 -3.51 16.89 -12.44
CA MET A 72 -3.86 15.49 -12.71
C MET A 72 -3.04 14.53 -11.83
N SER A 73 -1.73 14.77 -11.75
CA SER A 73 -0.79 13.94 -10.99
C SER A 73 -1.00 14.01 -9.47
N GLN A 74 -1.56 15.12 -8.96
CA GLN A 74 -1.67 15.42 -7.54
C GLN A 74 -3.14 15.55 -7.06
N GLY A 75 -4.07 14.93 -7.78
CA GLY A 75 -5.50 14.88 -7.44
C GLY A 75 -6.17 16.25 -7.28
N PHE A 76 -5.64 17.24 -8.00
CA PHE A 76 -6.05 18.64 -7.98
C PHE A 76 -6.05 19.30 -6.59
N ARG A 77 -5.36 18.75 -5.58
CA ARG A 77 -5.24 19.37 -4.24
C ARG A 77 -4.18 20.46 -4.26
N ASP A 78 -4.53 21.69 -3.84
CA ASP A 78 -3.64 22.86 -3.84
C ASP A 78 -2.43 22.72 -2.89
N ARG A 79 -1.40 22.00 -3.35
CA ARG A 79 -0.25 21.53 -2.56
C ARG A 79 0.91 22.54 -2.42
N TRP A 80 1.06 23.42 -3.40
CA TRP A 80 2.29 24.17 -3.65
C TRP A 80 2.63 25.16 -2.53
N GLY A 81 3.73 24.91 -1.83
CA GLY A 81 4.15 25.75 -0.71
C GLY A 81 5.38 25.26 0.03
N ILE A 82 5.81 26.07 1.00
CA ILE A 82 6.85 25.76 1.97
C ILE A 82 6.18 25.65 3.34
N GLY A 83 6.18 24.44 3.91
CA GLY A 83 5.68 24.18 5.25
C GLY A 83 6.77 24.41 6.30
N TRP A 84 6.44 25.17 7.34
CA TRP A 84 7.28 25.34 8.52
C TRP A 84 6.63 24.63 9.70
N TYR A 85 7.38 23.71 10.30
CA TYR A 85 6.99 22.97 11.50
C TYR A 85 7.85 23.42 12.68
N LYS A 86 7.23 23.66 13.82
CA LYS A 86 7.89 24.06 15.07
C LYS A 86 7.45 23.15 16.21
N LYS A 87 8.38 22.81 17.11
CA LYS A 87 8.09 22.07 18.35
C LYS A 87 8.98 22.58 19.48
N ASN A 88 8.43 22.71 20.68
CA ASN A 88 9.24 22.76 21.90
C ASN A 88 9.46 21.34 22.42
N LEU A 89 10.73 20.94 22.54
CA LEU A 89 11.17 19.65 23.05
C LEU A 89 11.83 19.86 24.42
N ASN A 90 11.16 19.45 25.48
CA ASN A 90 11.77 19.44 26.81
C ASN A 90 12.69 18.22 26.99
N ILE A 91 13.91 18.46 27.43
CA ILE A 91 14.90 17.45 27.84
C ILE A 91 15.27 17.77 29.29
N GLU A 92 14.63 17.13 30.26
CA GLU A 92 14.80 17.39 31.71
C GLU A 92 16.27 17.58 32.12
N GLU A 93 17.14 16.66 31.68
CA GLU A 93 18.59 16.73 31.88
C GLU A 93 19.36 16.23 30.64
N LYS A 94 20.30 17.04 30.14
CA LYS A 94 21.26 16.62 29.12
C LYS A 94 22.36 15.76 29.75
N LYS A 95 22.30 14.45 29.50
CA LYS A 95 23.19 13.44 30.09
C LYS A 95 24.52 13.36 29.33
N LYS A 96 25.65 13.34 30.06
CA LYS A 96 27.00 13.17 29.47
C LYS A 96 27.18 11.73 28.94
N GLY A 97 27.91 11.57 27.84
CA GLY A 97 28.15 10.25 27.20
C GLY A 97 26.91 9.69 26.49
N LYS A 98 25.97 10.58 26.12
CA LYS A 98 24.77 10.26 25.35
C LYS A 98 24.74 11.04 24.05
N ARG A 99 24.24 10.39 23.00
CA ARG A 99 23.81 11.02 21.77
C ARG A 99 22.29 11.16 21.80
N TYR A 100 21.82 12.25 21.22
CA TYR A 100 20.41 12.56 21.01
C TYR A 100 20.19 12.46 19.51
N LEU A 101 19.28 11.62 19.03
CA LEU A 101 19.08 11.39 17.60
C LEU A 101 17.59 11.58 17.29
N LEU A 102 17.26 12.37 16.28
CA LEU A 102 15.91 12.41 15.72
C LEU A 102 15.83 11.47 14.53
N TYR A 103 14.89 10.54 14.56
CA TYR A 103 14.56 9.67 13.45
C TYR A 103 13.23 10.14 12.84
N PHE A 104 13.19 10.22 11.52
CA PHE A 104 12.01 10.60 10.74
C PHE A 104 11.68 9.43 9.81
N GLY A 105 10.45 8.91 9.87
CA GLY A 105 10.00 7.83 8.98
C GLY A 105 9.82 8.26 7.52
N GLY A 106 9.70 9.58 7.27
CA GLY A 106 9.56 10.20 5.95
C GLY A 106 9.04 11.63 6.07
N VAL A 107 9.51 12.51 5.18
CA VAL A 107 9.10 13.93 5.12
C VAL A 107 9.06 14.33 3.66
N TYR A 108 7.89 14.67 3.14
CA TYR A 108 7.69 15.01 1.73
C TYR A 108 7.61 16.53 1.54
N GLU A 109 8.60 17.21 0.98
CA GLU A 109 9.98 16.77 0.73
C GLU A 109 11.01 17.88 1.01
N ASN A 110 12.30 17.65 0.69
CA ASN A 110 13.35 18.66 0.75
C ASN A 110 13.48 19.34 2.14
N ALA A 111 13.43 18.51 3.19
CA ALA A 111 13.45 18.93 4.58
C ALA A 111 14.78 19.56 5.04
N VAL A 112 14.71 20.57 5.90
CA VAL A 112 15.87 21.20 6.56
C VAL A 112 15.54 21.47 8.03
N LEU A 113 16.38 20.98 8.95
CA LEU A 113 16.17 21.09 10.40
C LEU A 113 17.14 22.08 11.05
N TRP A 114 16.61 22.88 11.97
CA TRP A 114 17.35 23.65 12.96
C TRP A 114 16.91 23.24 14.37
N VAL A 115 17.84 23.28 15.33
CA VAL A 115 17.57 23.15 16.76
C VAL A 115 18.25 24.27 17.51
N ASN A 116 17.50 25.00 18.35
CA ASN A 116 17.99 26.18 19.08
C ASN A 116 18.72 27.19 18.17
N GLY A 117 18.21 27.36 16.94
CA GLY A 117 18.81 28.21 15.90
C GLY A 117 20.04 27.63 15.17
N MET A 118 20.63 26.52 15.63
CA MET A 118 21.73 25.81 14.95
C MET A 118 21.18 24.92 13.84
N LYS A 119 21.73 25.02 12.62
CA LYS A 119 21.33 24.15 11.50
C LYS A 119 21.93 22.76 11.68
N ILE A 120 21.09 21.72 11.66
CA ILE A 120 21.52 20.32 11.85
C ILE A 120 21.83 19.66 10.51
N GLY A 121 20.94 19.77 9.54
CA GLY A 121 21.09 19.06 8.27
C GLY A 121 19.94 19.30 7.31
N SER A 122 19.94 18.53 6.21
CA SER A 122 18.85 18.50 5.24
C SER A 122 18.72 17.11 4.63
N HIS A 123 17.49 16.68 4.39
CA HIS A 123 17.17 15.47 3.65
C HIS A 123 16.39 15.85 2.38
N LYS A 124 16.57 15.12 1.27
CA LYS A 124 16.02 15.54 -0.03
C LYS A 124 14.78 14.77 -0.44
N TYR A 125 14.86 13.45 -0.45
CA TYR A 125 13.80 12.61 -0.97
C TYR A 125 12.58 12.62 -0.04
N GLY A 126 11.40 12.40 -0.61
CA GLY A 126 10.16 12.42 0.17
C GLY A 126 9.92 11.16 1.01
N TYR A 127 10.45 10.02 0.58
CA TYR A 127 9.99 8.71 1.06
C TYR A 127 10.95 7.95 1.98
N SER A 128 12.27 8.16 1.85
CA SER A 128 13.26 7.41 2.66
C SER A 128 13.25 7.87 4.12
N SER A 129 13.30 6.90 5.05
CA SER A 129 13.55 7.20 6.47
C SER A 129 14.95 7.83 6.62
N PHE A 130 15.12 8.76 7.58
CA PHE A 130 16.43 9.36 7.86
C PHE A 130 16.61 9.72 9.33
N LYS A 131 17.87 9.84 9.76
CA LYS A 131 18.24 10.27 11.12
C LYS A 131 19.08 11.56 11.09
N MET A 132 18.88 12.42 12.09
CA MET A 132 19.64 13.64 12.31
C MET A 132 20.21 13.68 13.72
N ASP A 133 21.51 14.00 13.84
CA ASP A 133 22.18 14.05 15.14
C ASP A 133 21.85 15.36 15.87
N ILE A 134 21.16 15.15 16.99
CA ILE A 134 20.71 16.08 18.01
C ILE A 134 21.79 16.85 18.77
N THR A 135 22.93 16.17 18.95
CA THR A 135 23.60 16.10 20.26
C THR A 135 24.21 17.41 20.71
N ASP A 136 24.85 18.15 19.80
CA ASP A 136 25.55 19.39 20.14
C ASP A 136 24.62 20.60 20.25
N ALA A 137 23.45 20.55 19.61
CA ALA A 137 22.50 21.67 19.58
C ALA A 137 21.53 21.71 20.77
N VAL A 138 21.26 20.56 21.42
CA VAL A 138 20.33 20.50 22.55
C VAL A 138 20.95 20.89 23.90
N GLN A 139 20.10 21.31 24.83
CA GLN A 139 20.40 21.68 26.21
C GLN A 139 19.39 21.03 27.18
N SER A 140 19.67 21.08 28.48
CA SER A 140 18.67 20.75 29.52
C SER A 140 17.55 21.80 29.52
N GLY A 141 16.33 21.37 29.82
CA GLY A 141 15.12 22.19 29.70
C GLY A 141 14.60 22.23 28.27
N ASP A 142 14.09 23.38 27.86
CA ASP A 142 13.39 23.56 26.59
C ASP A 142 14.34 23.72 25.40
N ASN A 143 13.95 23.12 24.27
CA ASN A 143 14.67 23.14 23.01
C ASN A 143 13.70 23.41 21.85
N GLU A 144 13.96 24.44 21.04
CA GLU A 144 13.16 24.68 19.84
C GLU A 144 13.65 23.79 18.71
N LEU A 145 12.78 22.90 18.21
CA LEU A 145 12.93 22.27 16.90
C LEU A 145 12.19 23.13 15.86
N LEU A 146 12.85 23.44 14.76
CA LEU A 146 12.27 24.18 13.64
C LEU A 146 12.65 23.46 12.34
N MET A 147 11.66 22.97 11.59
CA MET A 147 11.87 22.29 10.32
C MET A 147 11.15 22.98 9.17
N ARG A 148 11.87 23.18 8.07
CA ARG A 148 11.35 23.67 6.79
C ARG A 148 11.17 22.49 5.85
N VAL A 149 10.01 22.37 5.21
CA VAL A 149 9.65 21.35 4.22
C VAL A 149 9.23 22.08 2.94
N ASP A 150 9.82 21.74 1.80
CA ASP A 150 9.77 22.60 0.60
C ASP A 150 9.24 21.83 -0.61
N ASN A 151 7.93 21.96 -0.80
CA ASN A 151 7.19 21.41 -1.93
C ASN A 151 6.98 22.46 -3.04
N SER A 152 7.88 23.43 -3.21
CA SER A 152 7.72 24.51 -4.20
C SER A 152 8.22 24.18 -5.62
N VAL A 153 8.79 23.00 -5.83
CA VAL A 153 9.55 22.69 -7.06
C VAL A 153 8.82 21.68 -7.94
N SER A 154 8.57 22.04 -9.21
CA SER A 154 7.96 21.15 -10.22
C SER A 154 9.02 20.38 -11.04
N PRO A 155 8.68 19.19 -11.59
CA PRO A 155 7.41 18.48 -11.43
C PRO A 155 7.20 17.94 -10.01
N ALA A 156 5.94 17.69 -9.64
CA ALA A 156 5.54 16.82 -8.54
C ALA A 156 5.67 15.33 -8.92
N ASP A 157 5.20 14.42 -8.06
CA ASP A 157 5.11 12.99 -8.38
C ASP A 157 3.93 12.68 -9.32
N ARG A 158 3.89 11.46 -9.88
CA ARG A 158 2.82 11.02 -10.79
C ARG A 158 1.48 10.77 -10.08
N TRP A 159 1.52 10.33 -8.83
CA TRP A 159 0.38 10.14 -7.93
C TRP A 159 0.42 11.13 -6.76
N TYR A 160 -0.67 11.22 -5.99
CA TYR A 160 -0.74 12.10 -4.83
C TYR A 160 0.30 11.72 -3.77
N SER A 161 1.30 12.57 -3.59
CA SER A 161 2.39 12.34 -2.64
C SER A 161 2.14 12.91 -1.25
N GLY A 162 1.10 13.74 -1.10
CA GLY A 162 0.88 14.58 0.07
C GLY A 162 2.00 15.61 0.26
N CYS A 163 1.99 16.31 1.39
CA CYS A 163 2.99 17.29 1.75
C CYS A 163 3.18 17.39 3.27
N GLY A 164 4.41 17.23 3.75
CA GLY A 164 4.75 17.48 5.16
C GLY A 164 5.45 16.32 5.87
N ILE A 165 5.35 16.32 7.19
CA ILE A 165 5.86 15.26 8.06
C ILE A 165 4.76 14.19 8.19
N TYR A 166 4.60 13.39 7.15
CA TYR A 166 3.49 12.44 6.98
C TYR A 166 3.75 11.06 7.60
N ARG A 167 4.91 10.87 8.26
CA ARG A 167 5.26 9.68 9.06
C ARG A 167 5.81 10.10 10.43
N ASP A 168 5.93 9.13 11.32
CA ASP A 168 6.32 9.33 12.72
C ASP A 168 7.72 9.93 12.89
N VAL A 169 7.89 10.66 14.00
CA VAL A 169 9.18 11.23 14.43
C VAL A 169 9.49 10.81 15.87
N THR A 170 10.62 10.16 16.07
CA THR A 170 11.08 9.68 17.37
C THR A 170 12.39 10.33 17.81
N LEU A 171 12.52 10.61 19.11
CA LEU A 171 13.75 11.00 19.76
C LEU A 171 14.39 9.79 20.44
N HIS A 172 15.61 9.45 20.06
CA HIS A 172 16.41 8.37 20.64
C HIS A 172 17.57 8.98 21.45
N ILE A 173 17.60 8.74 22.76
CA ILE A 173 18.66 9.16 23.68
C ILE A 173 19.50 7.92 24.01
N VAL A 174 20.61 7.74 23.29
CA VAL A 174 21.38 6.49 23.23
C VAL A 174 22.80 6.69 23.78
N PRO A 175 23.49 5.63 24.26
CA PRO A 175 24.94 5.71 24.54
C PRO A 175 25.76 6.24 23.37
N GLU A 176 26.97 6.72 23.64
CA GLU A 176 27.92 7.11 22.59
C GLU A 176 28.23 5.92 21.66
N ASN A 177 28.56 4.75 22.24
CA ASN A 177 28.72 3.47 21.56
C ASN A 177 27.41 2.66 21.64
N HIS A 178 26.40 3.05 20.88
CA HIS A 178 25.08 2.41 20.86
C HIS A 178 24.95 1.35 19.75
N LEU A 179 23.95 0.47 19.91
CA LEU A 179 23.48 -0.44 18.87
C LEU A 179 22.61 0.33 17.86
N ASP A 180 22.90 0.20 16.58
CA ASP A 180 22.08 0.78 15.50
C ASP A 180 21.36 -0.34 14.75
N LEU A 181 20.03 -0.28 14.70
CA LEU A 181 19.20 -1.30 14.04
C LEU A 181 19.58 -1.47 12.56
N TRP A 182 19.99 -0.38 11.90
CA TRP A 182 20.42 -0.39 10.49
C TRP A 182 21.75 -1.13 10.26
N ASN A 183 22.53 -1.33 11.32
CA ASN A 183 23.76 -2.12 11.27
C ASN A 183 23.53 -3.58 11.69
N ILE A 184 22.38 -3.92 12.27
CA ILE A 184 22.03 -5.31 12.60
C ILE A 184 21.60 -6.04 11.33
N GLN A 185 22.11 -7.25 11.12
CA GLN A 185 21.72 -8.15 10.04
C GLN A 185 21.44 -9.54 10.60
N VAL A 186 20.29 -10.11 10.24
CA VAL A 186 19.87 -11.44 10.67
C VAL A 186 19.83 -12.37 9.47
N HIS A 187 20.57 -13.47 9.55
CA HIS A 187 20.59 -14.54 8.55
C HIS A 187 20.05 -15.83 9.16
N SER A 188 19.04 -16.44 8.54
CA SER A 188 18.48 -17.73 8.96
C SER A 188 18.77 -18.82 7.93
N LYS A 189 19.31 -19.96 8.37
CA LYS A 189 19.36 -21.20 7.61
C LYS A 189 18.36 -22.19 8.21
N ILE A 190 17.46 -22.72 7.37
CA ILE A 190 16.45 -23.69 7.76
C ILE A 190 16.89 -25.10 7.32
N GLU A 191 16.69 -26.10 8.17
CA GLU A 191 16.94 -27.51 7.87
C GLU A 191 15.70 -28.33 8.27
N LYS A 192 15.09 -29.04 7.31
CA LYS A 192 13.95 -29.93 7.57
C LYS A 192 14.44 -31.22 8.22
N ILE A 193 13.92 -31.53 9.42
CA ILE A 193 14.10 -32.85 10.04
C ILE A 193 13.06 -33.80 9.44
N ALA A 194 13.46 -35.05 9.20
CA ALA A 194 12.60 -36.06 8.58
C ALA A 194 11.28 -36.25 9.33
N GLU A 195 10.21 -36.47 8.57
CA GLU A 195 8.86 -36.65 9.10
C GLU A 195 8.80 -37.88 10.02
N THR A 196 8.20 -37.70 11.19
CA THR A 196 7.96 -38.82 12.11
C THR A 196 6.63 -39.47 11.72
N GLU A 197 6.64 -40.70 11.19
CA GLU A 197 5.42 -41.45 10.86
C GLU A 197 4.60 -41.75 12.13
N CYS A 198 3.73 -40.82 12.54
CA CYS A 198 2.75 -41.05 13.59
C CYS A 198 1.41 -41.48 12.97
N ALA A 199 1.24 -42.80 12.87
CA ALA A 199 -0.02 -43.55 12.78
C ALA A 199 -1.07 -43.06 11.76
N LYS A 200 -1.14 -43.79 10.63
CA LYS A 200 -2.33 -43.85 9.78
C LYS A 200 -3.52 -44.44 10.56
N ASP A 201 -4.38 -43.59 11.13
CA ASP A 201 -5.82 -43.87 11.37
C ASP A 201 -6.54 -42.66 12.03
N SER A 202 -6.74 -41.59 11.26
CA SER A 202 -7.82 -40.61 11.43
C SER A 202 -7.83 -39.64 10.25
N LYS A 203 -9.02 -39.22 9.79
CA LYS A 203 -9.16 -38.21 8.74
C LYS A 203 -9.04 -36.80 9.35
N GLU A 204 -7.84 -36.45 9.80
CA GLU A 204 -7.38 -35.08 10.13
C GLU A 204 -5.96 -35.21 10.76
N THR A 205 -4.94 -35.31 9.91
CA THR A 205 -3.53 -35.29 10.34
C THR A 205 -2.68 -34.56 9.31
N GLU A 206 -2.48 -33.26 9.51
CA GLU A 206 -1.35 -32.57 8.91
C GLU A 206 -0.04 -33.18 9.45
N SER A 207 0.83 -33.60 8.53
CA SER A 207 2.22 -33.98 8.86
C SER A 207 2.97 -32.74 9.35
N ALA A 208 3.02 -32.53 10.66
CA ALA A 208 3.73 -31.42 11.28
C ALA A 208 5.25 -31.60 11.14
N ALA A 209 5.78 -31.27 9.95
CA ALA A 209 7.20 -31.26 9.66
C ALA A 209 7.95 -30.42 10.71
N LYS A 210 8.97 -31.02 11.33
CA LYS A 210 9.81 -30.36 12.33
C LYS A 210 11.00 -29.72 11.65
N PHE A 211 11.17 -28.42 11.87
CA PHE A 211 12.28 -27.65 11.33
C PHE A 211 13.29 -27.31 12.42
N THR A 212 14.56 -27.32 12.06
CA THR A 212 15.62 -26.67 12.84
C THR A 212 16.05 -25.41 12.12
N ALA A 213 16.27 -24.33 12.87
CA ALA A 213 16.81 -23.08 12.35
C ALA A 213 18.14 -22.76 13.03
N ALA A 214 19.17 -22.49 12.24
CA ALA A 214 20.40 -21.86 12.68
C ALA A 214 20.35 -20.38 12.27
N ILE A 215 20.49 -19.47 13.23
CA ILE A 215 20.33 -18.03 13.01
C ILE A 215 21.62 -17.34 13.41
N GLN A 216 22.22 -16.60 12.48
CA GLN A 216 23.37 -15.74 12.72
C GLN A 216 22.89 -14.29 12.78
N VAL A 217 23.40 -13.54 13.75
CA VAL A 217 23.13 -12.10 13.89
C VAL A 217 24.44 -11.36 13.93
N GLU A 218 24.66 -10.49 12.95
CA GLU A 218 25.75 -9.52 12.92
C GLU A 218 25.23 -8.19 13.46
N THR A 219 25.95 -7.54 14.36
CA THR A 219 25.46 -6.34 15.07
C THR A 219 26.19 -5.04 14.70
N GLY A 220 27.23 -5.14 13.88
CA GLY A 220 28.14 -4.02 13.58
C GLY A 220 29.05 -3.60 14.75
N GLN A 221 28.97 -4.26 15.91
CA GLN A 221 29.82 -3.98 17.06
C GLN A 221 31.11 -4.81 17.03
N SER A 222 32.17 -4.29 17.65
CA SER A 222 33.41 -5.03 17.91
C SER A 222 33.51 -5.60 19.33
N SER A 223 32.58 -5.22 20.21
CA SER A 223 32.51 -5.68 21.61
C SER A 223 31.81 -7.04 21.75
N ALA A 224 31.79 -7.57 22.98
CA ALA A 224 30.91 -8.68 23.32
C ALA A 224 29.43 -8.25 23.27
N VAL A 225 28.57 -9.16 22.84
CA VAL A 225 27.12 -8.98 22.75
C VAL A 225 26.38 -10.18 23.34
N GLN A 226 25.21 -9.91 23.89
CA GLN A 226 24.25 -10.91 24.34
C GLN A 226 22.98 -10.81 23.50
N GLY A 227 22.34 -11.95 23.23
CA GLY A 227 21.13 -12.06 22.45
C GLY A 227 20.08 -12.89 23.18
N ILE A 228 18.84 -12.38 23.22
CA ILE A 228 17.66 -13.11 23.70
C ILE A 228 16.64 -13.13 22.56
N MET A 229 16.07 -14.29 22.28
CA MET A 229 15.05 -14.44 21.25
C MET A 229 13.87 -15.26 21.78
N CYS A 230 12.65 -14.75 21.57
CA CYS A 230 11.41 -15.36 22.03
C CYS A 230 10.38 -15.38 20.90
N PRO A 231 9.61 -16.48 20.70
CA PRO A 231 8.42 -16.47 19.85
C PRO A 231 7.42 -15.41 20.33
N ILE A 232 6.75 -14.73 19.40
CA ILE A 232 5.65 -13.81 19.69
C ILE A 232 4.36 -14.64 19.63
N THR A 233 3.94 -15.19 20.77
CA THR A 233 2.71 -15.98 20.91
C THR A 233 1.88 -15.51 22.09
N GLN A 234 0.59 -15.85 22.09
CA GLN A 234 -0.32 -15.61 23.23
C GLN A 234 -0.14 -16.65 24.37
N ASP A 235 0.72 -17.66 24.17
CA ASP A 235 0.91 -18.76 25.12
C ASP A 235 1.86 -18.38 26.28
N SER A 236 1.49 -18.79 27.50
CA SER A 236 2.24 -18.48 28.72
C SER A 236 3.53 -19.31 28.93
N LYS A 237 3.77 -20.34 28.09
CA LYS A 237 4.99 -21.17 28.12
C LYS A 237 5.90 -20.87 26.94
N GLN A 238 6.50 -19.69 26.94
CA GLN A 238 7.42 -19.27 25.88
C GLN A 238 8.78 -19.96 25.97
N SER A 239 9.27 -20.47 24.85
CA SER A 239 10.66 -20.90 24.71
C SER A 239 11.56 -19.67 24.56
N VAL A 240 12.57 -19.56 25.42
CA VAL A 240 13.55 -18.47 25.39
C VAL A 240 14.87 -19.03 24.87
N PHE A 241 15.38 -18.46 23.78
CA PHE A 241 16.68 -18.79 23.21
C PHE A 241 17.68 -17.70 23.60
N ILE A 242 18.85 -18.10 24.12
CA ILE A 242 19.90 -17.17 24.55
C ILE A 242 21.18 -17.49 23.80
N ALA A 243 21.88 -16.46 23.34
CA ALA A 243 23.20 -16.55 22.73
C ALA A 243 24.12 -15.48 23.32
N GLU A 244 25.41 -15.78 23.38
CA GLU A 244 26.47 -14.82 23.68
C GLU A 244 27.55 -14.93 22.61
N GLY A 245 28.24 -13.84 22.31
CA GLY A 245 29.30 -13.86 21.32
C GLY A 245 30.28 -12.70 21.42
N ALA A 246 31.51 -12.97 20.98
CA ALA A 246 32.56 -11.98 20.82
C ALA A 246 32.45 -11.29 19.45
N ASN A 247 33.02 -10.09 19.33
CA ASN A 247 33.10 -9.33 18.09
C ASN A 247 31.73 -9.08 17.42
N GLY A 248 30.69 -8.82 18.21
CA GLY A 248 29.37 -8.42 17.70
C GLY A 248 28.60 -9.48 16.92
N MET A 249 28.95 -10.77 17.01
CA MET A 249 28.27 -11.86 16.29
C MET A 249 27.57 -12.82 17.25
N LEU A 250 26.29 -13.12 17.03
CA LEU A 250 25.52 -14.11 17.81
C LEU A 250 25.14 -15.30 16.92
N THR A 251 24.94 -16.47 17.53
CA THR A 251 24.40 -17.65 16.85
C THR A 251 23.37 -18.35 17.74
N PHE A 252 22.17 -18.55 17.20
CA PHE A 252 21.09 -19.29 17.86
C PHE A 252 20.79 -20.60 17.12
N TYR A 253 20.39 -21.63 17.88
CA TYR A 253 19.90 -22.90 17.35
C TYR A 253 18.50 -23.17 17.89
N ILE A 254 17.50 -23.08 17.04
CA ILE A 254 16.10 -23.36 17.38
C ILE A 254 15.74 -24.77 16.90
N LYS A 255 15.27 -25.61 17.83
CA LYS A 255 14.58 -26.88 17.53
C LYS A 255 13.08 -26.64 17.44
N ASP A 256 12.40 -27.36 16.55
CA ASP A 256 10.97 -27.22 16.28
C ASP A 256 10.59 -25.76 15.93
N ALA A 257 11.41 -25.12 15.09
CA ALA A 257 11.23 -23.74 14.66
C ALA A 257 9.89 -23.54 13.96
N LYS A 258 9.17 -22.47 14.32
CA LYS A 258 7.92 -22.06 13.68
C LYS A 258 8.26 -21.14 12.52
N LEU A 259 8.02 -21.60 11.31
CA LEU A 259 8.38 -20.85 10.11
C LEU A 259 7.30 -19.82 9.76
N TRP A 260 7.73 -18.70 9.19
CA TRP A 260 6.89 -17.64 8.67
C TRP A 260 6.50 -17.92 7.21
N SER A 261 5.24 -17.73 6.87
CA SER A 261 4.70 -17.60 5.51
C SER A 261 3.55 -16.58 5.51
N ALA A 262 3.01 -16.23 4.33
CA ALA A 262 1.85 -15.34 4.24
C ALA A 262 0.55 -15.93 4.82
N GLU A 263 0.53 -17.25 5.03
CA GLU A 263 -0.56 -18.04 5.59
C GLU A 263 -0.30 -18.34 7.08
N ASN A 264 0.97 -18.45 7.47
CA ASN A 264 1.42 -18.76 8.83
C ASN A 264 2.47 -17.73 9.31
N PRO A 265 2.08 -16.49 9.67
CA PRO A 265 3.01 -15.41 9.99
C PRO A 265 3.64 -15.55 11.40
N ASN A 266 4.38 -16.64 11.64
CA ASN A 266 5.06 -16.88 12.91
C ASN A 266 6.26 -15.93 13.07
N LEU A 267 6.22 -15.09 14.12
CA LEU A 267 7.24 -14.08 14.40
C LEU A 267 7.98 -14.34 15.71
N TYR A 268 9.22 -13.85 15.78
CA TYR A 268 10.09 -13.88 16.94
C TYR A 268 10.55 -12.45 17.27
N ARG A 269 10.61 -12.12 18.56
CA ARG A 269 11.28 -10.92 19.05
C ARG A 269 12.73 -11.28 19.35
N LEU A 270 13.66 -10.65 18.63
CA LEU A 270 15.10 -10.70 18.90
C LEU A 270 15.49 -9.43 19.66
N THR A 271 16.12 -9.59 20.81
CA THR A 271 16.71 -8.52 21.62
C THR A 271 18.22 -8.70 21.64
N VAL A 272 18.96 -7.66 21.26
CA VAL A 272 20.43 -7.61 21.26
C VAL A 272 20.88 -6.59 22.31
N SER A 273 21.85 -6.97 23.14
CA SER A 273 22.36 -6.14 24.23
C SER A 273 23.89 -6.09 24.26
N THR A 274 24.42 -4.92 24.64
CA THR A 274 25.80 -4.73 25.11
C THR A 274 25.76 -4.44 26.62
N GLU A 275 26.93 -4.21 27.24
CA GLU A 275 27.00 -3.72 28.63
C GLU A 275 26.28 -2.37 28.88
N SER A 276 26.03 -1.57 27.83
CA SER A 276 25.53 -0.18 27.97
C SER A 276 24.21 0.13 27.26
N ASP A 277 23.79 -0.73 26.35
CA ASP A 277 22.66 -0.52 25.44
C ASP A 277 21.91 -1.81 25.13
N SER A 278 20.64 -1.70 24.72
CA SER A 278 19.83 -2.83 24.26
C SER A 278 18.83 -2.35 23.20
N VAL A 279 18.60 -3.15 22.16
CA VAL A 279 17.62 -2.91 21.10
C VAL A 279 16.85 -4.19 20.81
N SER A 280 15.61 -4.06 20.33
CA SER A 280 14.80 -5.20 19.89
C SER A 280 14.30 -4.99 18.47
N LEU A 281 14.23 -6.07 17.71
CA LEU A 281 13.58 -6.14 16.39
C LEU A 281 12.71 -7.39 16.30
N VAL A 282 11.74 -7.37 15.39
CA VAL A 282 10.88 -8.52 15.09
C VAL A 282 11.38 -9.17 13.80
N ILE A 283 11.44 -10.50 13.79
CA ILE A 283 11.92 -11.31 12.66
C ILE A 283 10.99 -12.50 12.41
N GLY A 284 10.91 -12.95 11.17
CA GLY A 284 10.23 -14.19 10.78
C GLY A 284 11.22 -15.17 10.13
N LEU A 285 11.20 -16.42 10.59
CA LEU A 285 12.13 -17.46 10.15
C LEU A 285 11.56 -18.17 8.93
N ARG A 286 12.20 -18.09 7.77
CA ARG A 286 11.69 -18.71 6.55
C ARG A 286 12.82 -19.08 5.60
N GLU A 287 12.51 -19.97 4.66
CA GLU A 287 13.30 -20.20 3.47
C GLU A 287 12.47 -19.77 2.25
N VAL A 288 13.07 -19.00 1.34
CA VAL A 288 12.44 -18.57 0.08
C VAL A 288 13.39 -18.92 -1.05
N ILE A 289 12.94 -19.74 -1.99
CA ILE A 289 13.73 -20.23 -3.12
C ILE A 289 13.01 -19.87 -4.42
N PHE A 290 13.77 -19.25 -5.33
CA PHE A 290 13.34 -18.96 -6.70
C PHE A 290 14.03 -19.97 -7.64
N ASP A 291 13.32 -21.02 -8.03
CA ASP A 291 13.84 -22.13 -8.85
C ASP A 291 13.19 -22.09 -10.23
N THR A 292 14.00 -22.01 -11.30
CA THR A 292 13.52 -21.84 -12.68
C THR A 292 12.69 -23.01 -13.23
N LYS A 293 12.61 -24.13 -12.51
CA LYS A 293 11.80 -25.31 -12.87
C LYS A 293 10.62 -25.56 -11.92
N LYS A 294 10.61 -24.94 -10.75
CA LYS A 294 9.59 -25.14 -9.70
C LYS A 294 8.86 -23.86 -9.30
N GLY A 295 9.21 -22.73 -9.90
CA GLY A 295 8.69 -21.42 -9.54
C GLY A 295 9.24 -20.93 -8.19
N LEU A 296 8.37 -20.29 -7.43
CA LEU A 296 8.65 -19.79 -6.08
C LEU A 296 8.29 -20.87 -5.05
N LEU A 297 9.23 -21.21 -4.19
CA LEU A 297 9.02 -22.09 -3.04
C LEU A 297 9.20 -21.30 -1.74
N VAL A 298 8.23 -21.37 -0.83
CA VAL A 298 8.33 -20.82 0.53
C VAL A 298 8.28 -21.98 1.51
N ASN A 299 9.32 -22.14 2.33
CA ASN A 299 9.50 -23.26 3.26
C ASN A 299 9.36 -24.65 2.59
N GLY A 300 9.71 -24.74 1.30
CA GLY A 300 9.57 -25.95 0.47
C GLY A 300 8.19 -26.14 -0.20
N VAL A 301 7.23 -25.25 0.02
CA VAL A 301 5.88 -25.30 -0.56
C VAL A 301 5.80 -24.40 -1.79
N SER A 302 5.28 -24.92 -2.91
CA SER A 302 5.05 -24.12 -4.13
C SER A 302 4.05 -23.00 -3.85
N THR A 303 4.44 -21.77 -4.18
CA THR A 303 3.73 -20.54 -3.82
C THR A 303 3.64 -19.64 -5.04
N LYS A 304 2.45 -19.07 -5.28
CA LYS A 304 2.24 -17.98 -6.25
C LYS A 304 1.98 -16.68 -5.51
N LEU A 305 2.51 -15.58 -6.03
CA LEU A 305 2.22 -14.23 -5.56
C LEU A 305 0.86 -13.80 -6.13
N LYS A 306 -0.14 -13.72 -5.26
CA LYS A 306 -1.50 -13.21 -5.49
C LYS A 306 -1.52 -11.76 -5.00
N GLY A 307 -1.04 -10.85 -5.84
CA GLY A 307 -0.62 -9.53 -5.42
C GLY A 307 -1.43 -8.37 -5.95
N VAL A 308 -1.29 -7.23 -5.27
CA VAL A 308 -1.74 -5.91 -5.73
C VAL A 308 -0.63 -4.87 -5.55
N CYS A 309 -0.60 -3.88 -6.45
CA CYS A 309 0.13 -2.64 -6.24
C CYS A 309 -0.66 -1.71 -5.33
N LEU A 310 0.01 -1.03 -4.41
CA LEU A 310 -0.59 0.00 -3.56
C LEU A 310 0.26 1.27 -3.55
N HIS A 311 -0.40 2.43 -3.52
CA HIS A 311 0.18 3.70 -3.08
C HIS A 311 -0.12 3.97 -1.60
N GLN A 312 0.67 4.85 -0.97
CA GLN A 312 0.64 5.08 0.49
C GLN A 312 -0.48 6.00 1.02
N GLU A 313 -1.49 6.33 0.22
CA GLU A 313 -2.52 7.32 0.58
C GLU A 313 -3.89 6.67 0.89
N ALA A 314 -4.71 7.31 1.72
CA ALA A 314 -6.03 6.81 2.10
C ALA A 314 -7.13 7.90 2.08
N GLY A 315 -7.47 8.39 0.88
CA GLY A 315 -8.64 9.23 0.62
C GLY A 315 -8.67 10.47 1.50
N CYS A 316 -9.64 10.54 2.41
CA CYS A 316 -9.80 11.65 3.35
C CYS A 316 -8.60 11.91 4.29
N LEU A 317 -7.68 10.95 4.46
CA LEU A 317 -6.45 11.10 5.26
C LEU A 317 -5.23 11.55 4.44
N GLY A 318 -5.28 11.50 3.11
CA GLY A 318 -4.09 11.69 2.27
C GLY A 318 -2.99 10.70 2.66
N THR A 319 -1.75 11.17 2.80
CA THR A 319 -0.62 10.30 3.21
C THR A 319 -0.43 10.16 4.73
N ALA A 320 -1.27 10.80 5.56
CA ALA A 320 -1.20 10.71 7.02
C ALA A 320 -1.95 9.48 7.60
N VAL A 321 -1.76 8.32 6.97
CA VAL A 321 -2.50 7.08 7.24
C VAL A 321 -1.96 6.36 8.48
N THR A 322 -2.83 5.91 9.40
CA THR A 322 -2.43 5.19 10.62
C THR A 322 -2.37 3.67 10.41
N LYS A 323 -1.74 2.96 11.36
CA LYS A 323 -1.60 1.49 11.33
C LYS A 323 -2.97 0.78 11.36
N GLU A 324 -3.98 1.39 11.99
CA GLU A 324 -5.34 0.84 12.07
C GLU A 324 -6.02 0.80 10.69
N ILE A 325 -5.98 1.92 9.95
CA ILE A 325 -6.56 2.01 8.61
C ILE A 325 -5.83 1.11 7.62
N TRP A 326 -4.50 1.01 7.72
CA TRP A 326 -3.75 0.04 6.92
C TRP A 326 -4.11 -1.41 7.25
N ARG A 327 -4.30 -1.75 8.53
CA ARG A 327 -4.74 -3.09 8.93
C ARG A 327 -6.13 -3.41 8.38
N GLU A 328 -7.05 -2.46 8.38
CA GLU A 328 -8.39 -2.62 7.79
C GLU A 328 -8.28 -2.90 6.28
N ARG A 329 -7.56 -2.04 5.54
CA ARG A 329 -7.35 -2.19 4.09
C ARG A 329 -6.67 -3.50 3.70
N LEU A 330 -5.60 -3.89 4.41
CA LEU A 330 -4.92 -5.17 4.23
C LEU A 330 -5.84 -6.36 4.59
N THR A 331 -6.74 -6.21 5.57
CA THR A 331 -7.74 -7.25 5.89
C THR A 331 -8.73 -7.42 4.74
N HIS A 332 -9.15 -6.34 4.09
CA HIS A 332 -10.02 -6.40 2.91
C HIS A 332 -9.34 -7.11 1.74
N LEU A 333 -8.06 -6.86 1.49
CA LEU A 333 -7.28 -7.58 0.48
C LEU A 333 -7.11 -9.07 0.83
N LYS A 334 -6.86 -9.42 2.10
CA LYS A 334 -6.78 -10.83 2.54
C LYS A 334 -8.09 -11.58 2.33
N LYS A 335 -9.26 -10.94 2.54
CA LYS A 335 -10.59 -11.52 2.24
C LYS A 335 -10.80 -11.86 0.76
N LEU A 336 -10.04 -11.23 -0.15
CA LEU A 336 -10.00 -11.56 -1.60
C LEU A 336 -9.01 -12.67 -1.94
N GLY A 337 -8.24 -13.19 -0.99
CA GLY A 337 -7.17 -14.18 -1.23
C GLY A 337 -5.81 -13.58 -1.58
N CYS A 338 -5.65 -12.26 -1.47
CA CYS A 338 -4.36 -11.58 -1.69
C CYS A 338 -3.32 -12.05 -0.65
N ASN A 339 -2.12 -12.40 -1.12
CA ASN A 339 -0.99 -12.81 -0.27
C ASN A 339 0.29 -12.00 -0.51
N ALA A 340 0.30 -11.07 -1.47
CA ALA A 340 1.47 -10.26 -1.79
C ALA A 340 1.13 -8.77 -1.99
N ILE A 341 2.07 -7.88 -1.72
CA ILE A 341 1.94 -6.43 -1.97
C ILE A 341 3.17 -5.93 -2.74
N ARG A 342 2.95 -5.11 -3.76
CA ARG A 342 3.99 -4.26 -4.36
C ARG A 342 3.86 -2.84 -3.82
N ALA A 343 4.95 -2.37 -3.20
CA ALA A 343 5.06 -1.04 -2.59
C ALA A 343 5.33 0.05 -3.65
N ALA A 344 4.33 0.32 -4.47
CA ALA A 344 4.43 1.20 -5.63
C ALA A 344 4.53 2.71 -5.27
N HIS A 345 5.51 3.47 -5.75
CA HIS A 345 6.83 3.06 -6.27
C HIS A 345 7.91 3.75 -5.42
N HIS A 346 7.86 3.46 -4.12
CA HIS A 346 8.62 4.19 -3.11
C HIS A 346 8.77 3.35 -1.84
N THR A 347 9.82 3.64 -1.06
CA THR A 347 9.99 3.04 0.27
C THR A 347 8.78 3.29 1.16
N TYR A 348 8.22 2.24 1.76
CA TYR A 348 7.00 2.34 2.58
C TYR A 348 7.30 2.73 4.04
N SER A 349 6.27 2.97 4.85
CA SER A 349 6.44 3.18 6.29
C SER A 349 6.77 1.88 7.03
N GLU A 350 7.52 1.99 8.12
CA GLU A 350 7.85 0.85 8.97
C GLU A 350 6.60 0.21 9.58
N GLU A 351 5.58 1.01 9.95
CA GLU A 351 4.30 0.50 10.45
C GLU A 351 3.51 -0.32 9.42
N PHE A 352 3.62 -0.01 8.13
CA PHE A 352 2.99 -0.78 7.07
C PHE A 352 3.70 -2.12 6.86
N LEU A 353 5.04 -2.09 6.82
CA LEU A 353 5.83 -3.31 6.66
C LEU A 353 5.74 -4.22 7.90
N ASP A 354 5.58 -3.64 9.11
CA ASP A 354 5.21 -4.37 10.33
C ASP A 354 3.85 -5.09 10.17
N LEU A 355 2.85 -4.47 9.53
CA LEU A 355 1.58 -5.15 9.26
C LEU A 355 1.74 -6.28 8.25
N CYS A 356 2.58 -6.10 7.23
CA CYS A 356 2.89 -7.18 6.29
C CYS A 356 3.61 -8.35 6.99
N ASP A 357 4.47 -8.09 7.98
CA ASP A 357 5.06 -9.10 8.85
C ASP A 357 4.00 -9.79 9.75
N GLU A 358 3.15 -8.99 10.43
CA GLU A 358 2.10 -9.45 11.37
C GLU A 358 0.97 -10.25 10.71
N MET A 359 0.51 -9.81 9.54
CA MET A 359 -0.67 -10.35 8.82
C MET A 359 -0.29 -11.36 7.72
N GLY A 360 1.01 -11.50 7.43
CA GLY A 360 1.53 -12.40 6.42
C GLY A 360 1.31 -11.90 4.99
N PHE A 361 2.16 -11.03 4.49
CA PHE A 361 2.21 -10.66 3.06
C PHE A 361 3.62 -10.76 2.51
N TYR A 362 3.77 -11.32 1.31
CA TYR A 362 5.01 -11.26 0.55
C TYR A 362 5.16 -9.87 -0.09
N VAL A 363 6.23 -9.15 0.21
CA VAL A 363 6.44 -7.76 -0.24
C VAL A 363 7.53 -7.68 -1.30
N TYR A 364 7.18 -7.02 -2.41
CA TYR A 364 8.11 -6.38 -3.34
C TYR A 364 8.27 -4.93 -2.86
N GLU A 365 9.44 -4.56 -2.34
CA GLU A 365 9.74 -3.17 -1.98
C GLU A 365 10.71 -2.54 -2.99
N GLU A 366 10.42 -1.31 -3.41
CA GLU A 366 11.20 -0.56 -4.39
C GLU A 366 11.51 0.86 -3.94
N CYS A 367 12.69 1.35 -4.32
CA CYS A 367 13.17 2.66 -3.86
C CYS A 367 12.74 3.83 -4.74
N PHE A 368 12.49 3.64 -6.04
CA PHE A 368 12.28 4.72 -7.01
C PHE A 368 11.23 4.37 -8.07
N ASP A 369 10.48 5.38 -8.53
CA ASP A 369 9.75 5.31 -9.80
C ASP A 369 10.72 5.51 -10.97
N LYS A 370 11.13 6.76 -11.22
CA LYS A 370 12.14 7.11 -12.23
C LYS A 370 13.51 7.39 -11.61
N TRP A 371 14.58 7.31 -12.41
CA TRP A 371 15.95 7.56 -11.94
C TRP A 371 16.35 9.01 -12.15
N LYS A 372 16.65 9.40 -13.38
CA LYS A 372 17.00 10.76 -13.79
C LYS A 372 15.83 11.52 -14.41
N GLY A 373 14.75 10.83 -14.75
CA GLY A 373 13.44 11.41 -15.05
C GLY A 373 12.63 11.79 -13.80
N GLY A 374 11.42 12.33 -14.03
CA GLY A 374 10.43 12.60 -12.99
C GLY A 374 10.88 13.57 -11.89
N LEU A 375 10.23 13.47 -10.72
CA LEU A 375 10.55 14.26 -9.53
C LEU A 375 11.95 13.92 -8.98
N TYR A 376 12.27 12.64 -8.83
CA TYR A 376 13.52 12.22 -8.17
C TYR A 376 14.79 12.57 -8.96
N GLY A 377 14.69 12.75 -10.28
CA GLY A 377 15.82 13.10 -11.15
C GLY A 377 16.59 14.36 -10.74
N ARG A 378 15.97 15.29 -9.98
CA ARG A 378 16.66 16.47 -9.42
C ARG A 378 17.58 16.17 -8.23
N TYR A 379 17.49 14.97 -7.65
CA TYR A 379 18.30 14.51 -6.51
C TYR A 379 19.19 13.31 -6.86
N PHE A 380 18.78 12.45 -7.81
CA PHE A 380 19.44 11.18 -8.16
C PHE A 380 20.97 11.21 -8.05
N ASP A 381 21.65 12.02 -8.86
CA ASP A 381 23.12 12.09 -8.96
C ASP A 381 23.87 12.29 -7.62
N LYS A 382 23.18 12.73 -6.56
CA LYS A 382 23.76 12.99 -5.23
C LYS A 382 23.19 12.13 -4.11
N ASN A 383 22.00 11.56 -4.30
CA ASN A 383 21.21 10.99 -3.20
C ASN A 383 20.85 9.51 -3.39
N TRP A 384 20.95 8.97 -4.61
CA TRP A 384 20.53 7.59 -4.92
C TRP A 384 21.14 6.55 -3.96
N GLU A 385 22.42 6.70 -3.62
CA GLU A 385 23.14 5.73 -2.78
C GLU A 385 22.65 5.75 -1.34
N SER A 386 22.38 6.94 -0.78
CA SER A 386 21.83 7.09 0.57
C SER A 386 20.39 6.63 0.68
N ASP A 387 19.59 6.80 -0.37
CA ASP A 387 18.18 6.41 -0.37
C ASP A 387 18.01 4.88 -0.57
N VAL A 388 18.87 4.25 -1.39
CA VAL A 388 18.99 2.78 -1.47
C VAL A 388 19.50 2.20 -0.14
N GLU A 389 20.47 2.84 0.52
CA GLU A 389 20.92 2.42 1.85
C GLU A 389 19.81 2.52 2.90
N ALA A 390 19.02 3.59 2.89
CA ALA A 390 17.91 3.78 3.81
C ALA A 390 16.86 2.66 3.68
N MET A 391 16.48 2.28 2.44
CA MET A 391 15.59 1.15 2.19
C MET A 391 16.17 -0.17 2.75
N VAL A 392 17.30 -0.61 2.19
CA VAL A 392 17.77 -1.98 2.44
C VAL A 392 18.23 -2.16 3.88
N LYS A 393 18.91 -1.17 4.50
CA LYS A 393 19.39 -1.31 5.89
C LYS A 393 18.27 -1.30 6.92
N ARG A 394 17.20 -0.54 6.67
CA ARG A 394 15.99 -0.48 7.53
C ARG A 394 15.24 -1.81 7.50
N ASP A 395 15.00 -2.37 6.31
CA ASP A 395 14.01 -3.45 6.16
C ASP A 395 14.55 -4.85 5.83
N ARG A 396 15.85 -5.03 5.56
CA ARG A 396 16.45 -6.37 5.28
C ARG A 396 16.20 -7.46 6.33
N ASN A 397 15.84 -7.11 7.56
CA ASN A 397 15.52 -8.08 8.61
C ASN A 397 14.05 -8.53 8.61
N ARG A 398 13.18 -7.93 7.77
CA ARG A 398 11.73 -8.22 7.73
C ARG A 398 11.38 -9.55 7.09
N ALA A 399 10.27 -10.13 7.56
CA ALA A 399 9.73 -11.40 7.10
C ALA A 399 8.93 -11.24 5.79
N CYS A 400 8.23 -10.13 5.65
CA CYS A 400 7.40 -9.82 4.49
C CYS A 400 8.20 -9.67 3.19
N ILE A 401 9.31 -8.93 3.22
CA ILE A 401 10.07 -8.61 2.02
C ILE A 401 10.72 -9.87 1.43
N VAL A 402 10.45 -10.11 0.15
CA VAL A 402 10.98 -11.23 -0.64
C VAL A 402 11.68 -10.79 -1.93
N ILE A 403 11.45 -9.55 -2.41
CA ILE A 403 12.05 -9.02 -3.64
C ILE A 403 12.45 -7.56 -3.42
N TRP A 404 13.63 -7.17 -3.93
CA TRP A 404 14.07 -5.78 -4.02
C TRP A 404 13.90 -5.24 -5.45
N GLY A 405 13.07 -4.22 -5.62
CA GLY A 405 12.97 -3.42 -6.84
C GLY A 405 13.90 -2.21 -6.80
N VAL A 406 14.53 -1.87 -7.94
CA VAL A 406 15.40 -0.68 -8.06
C VAL A 406 14.86 0.42 -8.97
N GLY A 407 13.65 0.27 -9.52
CA GLY A 407 13.02 1.24 -10.41
C GLY A 407 11.72 0.71 -11.03
N ASN A 408 10.89 1.63 -11.53
CA ASN A 408 9.64 1.33 -12.23
C ASN A 408 9.54 2.06 -13.58
N GLU A 409 9.46 1.32 -14.68
CA GLU A 409 9.29 1.86 -16.04
C GLU A 409 10.17 3.08 -16.35
N VAL A 410 11.46 2.96 -16.02
CA VAL A 410 12.43 4.06 -16.13
C VAL A 410 12.73 4.39 -17.60
N GLU A 411 13.35 5.54 -17.82
CA GLU A 411 13.82 5.96 -19.14
C GLU A 411 14.76 4.97 -19.86
N ASN A 412 14.72 4.95 -21.20
CA ASN A 412 15.67 4.25 -22.09
C ASN A 412 15.79 2.73 -21.86
N GLN A 413 14.69 2.04 -21.57
CA GLN A 413 14.68 0.61 -21.21
C GLN A 413 15.36 -0.31 -22.25
N GLY A 414 16.27 -1.18 -21.79
CA GLY A 414 17.01 -2.11 -22.64
C GLY A 414 18.06 -1.45 -23.55
N GLN A 415 18.55 -0.28 -23.15
CA GLN A 415 19.58 0.51 -23.84
C GLN A 415 20.76 0.74 -22.88
N ASP A 416 21.97 0.87 -23.42
CA ASP A 416 23.22 0.74 -22.64
C ASP A 416 23.34 1.77 -21.51
N SER A 417 22.80 2.98 -21.71
CA SER A 417 22.73 4.05 -20.70
C SER A 417 21.85 3.68 -19.49
N MET A 418 20.71 3.03 -19.72
CA MET A 418 19.82 2.50 -18.67
C MET A 418 20.46 1.29 -17.98
N LEU A 419 21.01 0.34 -18.76
CA LEU A 419 21.63 -0.89 -18.23
C LEU A 419 22.81 -0.59 -17.30
N ALA A 420 23.58 0.48 -17.56
CA ALA A 420 24.64 0.95 -16.66
C ALA A 420 24.11 1.39 -15.28
N ILE A 421 22.99 2.12 -15.25
CA ILE A 421 22.36 2.57 -13.99
C ILE A 421 21.69 1.39 -13.28
N LEU A 422 21.01 0.51 -14.02
CA LEU A 422 20.42 -0.72 -13.49
C LEU A 422 21.47 -1.56 -12.76
N LYS A 423 22.64 -1.75 -13.38
CA LYS A 423 23.76 -2.47 -12.77
C LYS A 423 24.28 -1.74 -11.51
N GLN A 424 24.48 -0.42 -11.57
CA GLN A 424 24.94 0.38 -10.44
C GLN A 424 24.04 0.24 -9.21
N LEU A 425 22.73 0.32 -9.41
CA LEU A 425 21.73 0.16 -8.34
C LEU A 425 21.68 -1.29 -7.84
N SER A 426 21.72 -2.26 -8.75
CA SER A 426 21.66 -3.69 -8.40
C SER A 426 22.89 -4.14 -7.63
N ASP A 427 24.10 -3.71 -8.03
CA ASP A 427 25.34 -3.95 -7.30
C ASP A 427 25.27 -3.36 -5.88
N LYS A 428 24.72 -2.14 -5.72
CA LYS A 428 24.56 -1.49 -4.41
C LYS A 428 23.61 -2.27 -3.50
N VAL A 429 22.42 -2.64 -3.97
CA VAL A 429 21.48 -3.48 -3.20
C VAL A 429 22.16 -4.80 -2.81
N ARG A 430 22.80 -5.49 -3.77
CA ARG A 430 23.47 -6.77 -3.54
C ARG A 430 24.62 -6.69 -2.51
N SER A 431 25.24 -5.52 -2.35
CA SER A 431 26.25 -5.26 -1.32
C SER A 431 25.70 -5.06 0.09
N LEU A 432 24.40 -4.78 0.23
CA LEU A 432 23.70 -4.50 1.50
C LEU A 432 22.85 -5.70 1.94
N ASP A 433 22.25 -6.39 0.98
CA ASP A 433 21.53 -7.65 1.13
C ASP A 433 21.61 -8.47 -0.17
N SER A 434 22.22 -9.65 -0.08
CA SER A 434 22.30 -10.64 -1.17
C SER A 434 21.38 -11.85 -0.96
N SER A 435 20.57 -11.85 0.10
CA SER A 435 19.68 -12.97 0.46
C SER A 435 18.34 -12.96 -0.28
N ARG A 436 18.04 -11.89 -1.03
CA ARG A 436 16.81 -11.69 -1.80
C ARG A 436 17.14 -11.37 -3.27
N PRO A 437 16.31 -11.80 -4.23
CA PRO A 437 16.45 -11.42 -5.64
C PRO A 437 16.24 -9.92 -5.84
N ILE A 438 17.01 -9.39 -6.79
CA ILE A 438 16.98 -7.98 -7.19
C ILE A 438 16.39 -7.87 -8.60
N THR A 439 15.48 -6.92 -8.82
CA THR A 439 14.80 -6.73 -10.10
C THR A 439 14.41 -5.28 -10.33
N TYR A 440 13.76 -5.04 -11.48
CA TYR A 440 13.32 -3.74 -11.97
C TYR A 440 12.04 -3.98 -12.78
N ALA A 441 10.95 -3.29 -12.43
CA ALA A 441 9.66 -3.43 -13.11
C ALA A 441 9.72 -2.78 -14.50
N MET A 442 9.68 -3.60 -15.55
CA MET A 442 9.98 -3.18 -16.92
C MET A 442 8.75 -3.17 -17.81
N ASN A 443 8.71 -2.15 -18.68
CA ASN A 443 7.73 -2.01 -19.75
C ASN A 443 8.39 -1.40 -21.00
N PRO A 444 9.18 -2.18 -21.75
CA PRO A 444 10.00 -1.65 -22.85
C PRO A 444 9.14 -1.30 -24.08
N HIS A 445 8.65 -0.05 -24.10
CA HIS A 445 7.91 0.52 -25.22
C HIS A 445 8.77 1.24 -26.27
N PHE A 446 10.01 1.68 -25.98
CA PHE A 446 10.72 2.64 -26.84
C PHE A 446 11.95 2.11 -27.61
N LYS A 447 11.97 2.33 -28.93
CA LYS A 447 12.99 1.86 -29.90
C LYS A 447 14.38 2.51 -29.75
N ARG A 448 14.45 3.79 -29.37
CA ARG A 448 15.66 4.64 -29.45
C ARG A 448 15.98 5.33 -28.13
N GLU A 449 17.24 5.72 -27.93
CA GLU A 449 17.63 6.63 -26.85
C GLU A 449 16.95 7.98 -27.05
N SER A 450 16.23 8.43 -26.02
CA SER A 450 15.63 9.76 -26.02
C SER A 450 16.70 10.81 -25.73
N ASN A 451 17.11 11.55 -26.76
CA ASN A 451 17.85 12.81 -26.61
C ASN A 451 16.96 13.97 -26.09
N VAL A 452 15.69 13.70 -25.77
CA VAL A 452 14.77 14.68 -25.20
C VAL A 452 15.12 14.87 -23.72
N ASP A 453 15.24 16.13 -23.30
CA ASP A 453 15.35 16.50 -21.89
C ASP A 453 14.05 16.12 -21.18
N LEU A 454 14.02 14.92 -20.58
CA LEU A 454 12.84 14.33 -19.91
C LEU A 454 12.23 15.27 -18.86
N SER A 455 13.02 16.17 -18.27
CA SER A 455 12.53 17.22 -17.35
C SER A 455 11.61 18.27 -18.01
N LYS A 456 11.40 18.20 -19.32
CA LYS A 456 10.46 19.04 -20.09
C LYS A 456 9.21 18.30 -20.54
N ILE A 457 9.14 16.98 -20.36
CA ILE A 457 7.96 16.19 -20.70
C ILE A 457 6.94 16.39 -19.57
N LYS A 458 5.89 17.17 -19.86
CA LYS A 458 4.81 17.46 -18.92
C LYS A 458 3.79 16.34 -18.81
N ASP A 459 3.72 15.52 -19.85
CA ASP A 459 2.83 14.38 -19.95
C ASP A 459 3.61 13.26 -20.65
N ILE A 460 3.88 12.18 -19.92
CA ILE A 460 4.61 11.03 -20.45
C ILE A 460 3.71 10.21 -21.40
N GLN A 461 2.39 10.28 -21.23
CA GLN A 461 1.41 9.65 -22.09
C GLN A 461 1.29 10.39 -23.43
N GLN A 462 1.32 11.73 -23.43
CA GLN A 462 1.40 12.49 -24.69
C GLN A 462 2.69 12.18 -25.48
N PHE A 463 3.79 11.82 -24.79
CA PHE A 463 5.02 11.34 -25.44
C PHE A 463 4.91 9.90 -25.97
N VAL A 464 4.09 9.04 -25.35
CA VAL A 464 3.74 7.70 -25.86
C VAL A 464 2.84 7.82 -27.10
N ASP A 465 1.77 8.63 -27.01
CA ASP A 465 0.67 8.61 -27.97
C ASP A 465 0.94 9.41 -29.26
N GLU A 466 1.76 10.46 -29.23
CA GLU A 466 1.98 11.35 -30.39
C GLU A 466 3.26 11.04 -31.23
N VAL A 467 4.10 10.08 -30.82
CA VAL A 467 5.40 9.81 -31.49
C VAL A 467 5.49 8.38 -32.04
N SER A 468 4.71 8.12 -33.10
CA SER A 468 4.62 6.83 -33.83
C SER A 468 5.96 6.17 -34.24
N ASP A 469 7.03 6.95 -34.41
CA ASP A 469 8.36 6.44 -34.80
C ASP A 469 9.18 5.88 -33.61
N THR A 470 8.78 6.16 -32.36
CA THR A 470 9.51 5.71 -31.17
C THR A 470 9.00 4.42 -30.52
N GLU A 471 7.76 3.99 -30.77
CA GLU A 471 7.21 2.78 -30.13
C GLU A 471 7.70 1.46 -30.74
N ILE A 472 7.91 0.43 -29.92
CA ILE A 472 8.22 -0.95 -30.31
C ILE A 472 6.90 -1.70 -30.55
N TYR A 473 6.56 -1.92 -31.81
CA TYR A 473 5.40 -2.76 -32.20
C TYR A 473 5.78 -4.23 -32.38
N ASP A 474 7.04 -4.54 -32.77
CA ASP A 474 7.49 -5.93 -32.94
C ASP A 474 7.79 -6.60 -31.59
N ALA A 475 7.07 -7.68 -31.30
CA ALA A 475 7.21 -8.43 -30.05
C ALA A 475 8.63 -9.01 -29.86
N LYS A 476 9.35 -9.34 -30.93
CA LYS A 476 10.72 -9.89 -30.83
C LYS A 476 11.74 -8.80 -30.51
N GLU A 477 11.59 -7.59 -31.04
CA GLU A 477 12.36 -6.43 -30.60
C GLU A 477 12.08 -6.14 -29.11
N ARG A 478 10.82 -6.16 -28.68
CA ARG A 478 10.46 -5.99 -27.25
C ARG A 478 11.17 -7.03 -26.38
N VAL A 479 11.05 -8.31 -26.70
CA VAL A 479 11.70 -9.40 -25.95
C VAL A 479 13.23 -9.33 -26.03
N SER A 480 13.82 -8.78 -27.11
CA SER A 480 15.26 -8.51 -27.18
C SER A 480 15.70 -7.43 -26.17
N ARG A 481 14.86 -6.43 -25.85
CA ARG A 481 15.14 -5.47 -24.77
C ARG A 481 15.06 -6.14 -23.39
N ILE A 482 14.06 -6.98 -23.18
CA ILE A 482 13.89 -7.77 -21.94
C ILE A 482 15.09 -8.68 -21.71
N ALA A 483 15.59 -9.36 -22.76
CA ALA A 483 16.76 -10.23 -22.68
C ALA A 483 18.00 -9.51 -22.16
N LYS A 484 18.28 -8.28 -22.63
CA LYS A 484 19.39 -7.46 -22.11
C LYS A 484 19.21 -7.06 -20.64
N ILE A 485 17.98 -6.77 -20.22
CA ILE A 485 17.68 -6.44 -18.82
C ILE A 485 17.88 -7.70 -17.93
N ALA A 486 17.45 -8.86 -18.42
CA ALA A 486 17.54 -10.16 -17.76
C ALA A 486 18.98 -10.66 -17.51
N GLU A 487 19.98 -10.08 -18.18
CA GLU A 487 21.41 -10.31 -17.88
C GLU A 487 21.85 -9.70 -16.53
N ILE A 488 21.11 -8.69 -16.02
CA ILE A 488 21.45 -7.95 -14.79
C ILE A 488 20.53 -8.32 -13.61
N VAL A 489 19.22 -8.42 -13.85
CA VAL A 489 18.23 -8.72 -12.80
C VAL A 489 18.16 -10.21 -12.49
N ASP A 490 17.80 -10.57 -11.26
CA ASP A 490 17.67 -11.97 -10.83
C ASP A 490 16.39 -12.62 -11.39
N ILE A 491 15.29 -11.86 -11.48
CA ILE A 491 13.95 -12.24 -11.97
C ILE A 491 13.50 -11.24 -13.03
N ILE A 492 12.79 -11.69 -14.08
CA ILE A 492 12.16 -10.81 -15.08
C ILE A 492 10.84 -10.28 -14.50
N SER A 493 10.76 -8.98 -14.30
CA SER A 493 9.58 -8.28 -13.77
C SER A 493 8.89 -7.50 -14.89
N CYS A 494 7.73 -7.97 -15.34
CA CYS A 494 6.99 -7.44 -16.48
C CYS A 494 5.77 -6.65 -16.03
N ASN A 495 5.64 -5.41 -16.46
CA ASN A 495 4.37 -4.68 -16.47
C ASN A 495 3.66 -4.93 -17.81
N TYR A 496 2.37 -5.30 -17.82
CA TYR A 496 1.48 -5.30 -19.00
C TYR A 496 1.96 -6.08 -20.25
N GLN A 497 2.58 -7.26 -20.03
CA GLN A 497 3.18 -8.10 -21.07
C GLN A 497 2.73 -9.57 -21.01
N GLU A 498 1.61 -9.86 -20.34
CA GLU A 498 0.99 -11.18 -20.13
C GLU A 498 0.86 -11.94 -21.46
N GLN A 499 0.39 -11.25 -22.50
CA GLN A 499 0.24 -11.72 -23.88
C GLN A 499 1.56 -12.12 -24.59
N TRP A 500 2.72 -11.86 -23.98
CA TRP A 500 4.05 -12.22 -24.49
C TRP A 500 4.85 -13.14 -23.55
N TYR A 501 4.28 -13.63 -22.45
CA TYR A 501 5.00 -14.46 -21.46
C TYR A 501 5.61 -15.74 -22.07
N GLU A 502 4.90 -16.42 -22.97
CA GLU A 502 5.43 -17.60 -23.67
C GLU A 502 6.68 -17.26 -24.49
N LEU A 503 6.63 -16.19 -25.29
CA LEU A 503 7.77 -15.72 -26.09
C LEU A 503 8.95 -15.28 -25.20
N ILE A 504 8.68 -14.62 -24.07
CA ILE A 504 9.71 -14.23 -23.09
C ILE A 504 10.39 -15.48 -22.52
N HIS A 505 9.61 -16.49 -22.13
CA HIS A 505 10.15 -17.74 -21.59
C HIS A 505 10.91 -18.55 -22.65
N GLU A 506 10.44 -18.62 -23.89
CA GLU A 506 11.15 -19.28 -24.99
C GLU A 506 12.54 -18.67 -25.25
N GLN A 507 12.65 -17.33 -25.20
CA GLN A 507 13.91 -16.63 -25.42
C GLN A 507 14.81 -16.61 -24.17
N ILE A 508 14.23 -16.66 -22.97
CA ILE A 508 14.96 -16.52 -21.69
C ILE A 508 14.54 -17.64 -20.70
N PRO A 509 14.70 -18.94 -21.05
CA PRO A 509 14.15 -20.05 -20.27
C PRO A 509 14.84 -20.27 -18.91
N ASN A 510 15.97 -19.61 -18.68
CA ASN A 510 16.75 -19.69 -17.45
C ASN A 510 16.36 -18.60 -16.43
N LYS A 511 15.20 -17.95 -16.58
CA LYS A 511 14.68 -16.92 -15.68
C LYS A 511 13.21 -17.15 -15.40
N LEU A 512 12.80 -16.80 -14.18
CA LEU A 512 11.39 -16.73 -13.79
C LEU A 512 10.80 -15.38 -14.23
N ILE A 513 9.50 -15.38 -14.52
CA ILE A 513 8.70 -14.21 -14.87
C ILE A 513 7.81 -13.83 -13.69
N LEU A 514 7.66 -12.54 -13.45
CA LEU A 514 6.74 -11.95 -12.47
C LEU A 514 5.94 -10.84 -13.16
N GLY A 515 4.61 -10.85 -13.06
CA GLY A 515 3.79 -9.71 -13.48
C GLY A 515 3.87 -8.59 -12.43
N THR A 516 4.72 -7.59 -12.58
CA THR A 516 4.88 -6.51 -11.59
C THR A 516 3.82 -5.43 -11.66
N GLU A 517 3.16 -5.30 -12.81
CA GLU A 517 1.83 -4.71 -12.97
C GLU A 517 1.08 -5.55 -14.00
N VAL A 518 -0.13 -5.98 -13.67
CA VAL A 518 -1.04 -6.66 -14.60
C VAL A 518 -2.37 -5.93 -14.65
N TYR A 519 -3.04 -6.02 -15.80
CA TYR A 519 -4.41 -5.51 -15.92
C TYR A 519 -5.39 -6.36 -15.10
N GLU A 520 -6.51 -5.77 -14.70
CA GLU A 520 -7.52 -6.50 -13.93
C GLU A 520 -8.39 -7.38 -14.84
N TYR A 521 -9.02 -6.77 -15.87
CA TYR A 521 -10.08 -7.39 -16.68
C TYR A 521 -9.68 -7.70 -18.13
N PHE A 522 -9.08 -6.77 -18.87
CA PHE A 522 -8.87 -6.91 -20.32
C PHE A 522 -7.43 -7.26 -20.72
N CYS A 523 -7.21 -8.45 -21.28
CA CYS A 523 -5.93 -8.82 -21.88
C CYS A 523 -5.83 -8.29 -23.32
N GLY A 524 -4.74 -7.59 -23.65
CA GLY A 524 -4.48 -7.07 -25.00
C GLY A 524 -4.03 -8.14 -25.99
N HIS A 525 -4.40 -8.01 -27.26
CA HIS A 525 -3.98 -8.96 -28.30
C HIS A 525 -2.47 -8.89 -28.58
N TYR A 526 -1.86 -10.05 -28.86
CA TYR A 526 -0.42 -10.22 -29.12
C TYR A 526 0.16 -9.20 -30.13
N ASP A 527 -0.53 -8.97 -31.26
CA ASP A 527 -0.08 -8.06 -32.32
C ASP A 527 -0.46 -6.58 -32.10
N GLN A 528 -1.46 -6.29 -31.25
CA GLN A 528 -2.00 -4.95 -31.04
C GLN A 528 -2.67 -4.86 -29.66
N MET A 529 -2.02 -4.17 -28.74
CA MET A 529 -2.39 -4.15 -27.32
C MET A 529 -3.81 -3.63 -27.06
N GLN A 530 -4.25 -2.62 -27.82
CA GLN A 530 -5.60 -2.01 -27.73
C GLN A 530 -6.72 -2.90 -28.28
N ASN A 531 -6.42 -4.06 -28.87
CA ASN A 531 -7.43 -5.03 -29.30
C ASN A 531 -7.74 -5.98 -28.13
N PHE A 532 -8.71 -5.61 -27.31
CA PHE A 532 -9.08 -6.37 -26.11
C PHE A 532 -9.61 -7.77 -26.44
N THR A 533 -9.09 -8.76 -25.72
CA THR A 533 -9.52 -10.15 -25.80
C THR A 533 -10.46 -10.51 -24.65
N GLU A 534 -11.07 -11.69 -24.71
CA GLU A 534 -11.92 -12.20 -23.63
C GLU A 534 -11.13 -12.80 -22.45
N GLN A 535 -9.80 -12.92 -22.56
CA GLN A 535 -8.93 -13.47 -21.50
C GLN A 535 -8.79 -12.49 -20.34
N ILE A 536 -8.81 -13.02 -19.11
CA ILE A 536 -8.52 -12.25 -17.89
C ILE A 536 -7.00 -12.26 -17.65
N PRO A 537 -6.30 -11.13 -17.81
CA PRO A 537 -4.84 -11.08 -17.72
C PRO A 537 -4.34 -11.32 -16.29
N SER A 538 -5.12 -10.92 -15.28
CA SER A 538 -4.82 -11.22 -13.87
C SER A 538 -4.84 -12.73 -13.54
N ALA A 539 -5.39 -13.60 -14.40
CA ALA A 539 -5.37 -15.06 -14.24
C ALA A 539 -4.15 -15.74 -14.94
N ILE A 540 -3.69 -15.22 -16.07
CA ILE A 540 -2.60 -15.78 -16.90
C ILE A 540 -1.32 -16.13 -16.10
N PRO A 541 -0.84 -15.29 -15.15
CA PRO A 541 0.32 -15.59 -14.29
C PRO A 541 0.22 -16.89 -13.48
N PHE A 542 -0.98 -17.41 -13.26
CA PHE A 542 -1.22 -18.63 -12.50
C PHE A 542 -1.20 -19.90 -13.37
N GLU A 543 -1.27 -19.77 -14.70
CA GLU A 543 -1.31 -20.89 -15.65
C GLU A 543 0.08 -21.54 -15.90
N TYR A 544 1.17 -20.79 -15.70
CA TYR A 544 2.53 -21.22 -16.07
C TYR A 544 3.47 -21.39 -14.86
N ASP A 545 4.16 -22.53 -14.73
CA ASP A 545 5.12 -22.79 -13.63
C ASP A 545 6.33 -21.82 -13.62
N TYR A 546 6.73 -21.31 -14.78
CA TYR A 546 7.82 -20.34 -14.92
C TYR A 546 7.41 -18.90 -14.56
N CYS A 547 6.11 -18.65 -14.35
CA CYS A 547 5.61 -17.40 -13.79
C CYS A 547 5.37 -17.57 -12.28
N ILE A 548 5.87 -16.66 -11.45
CA ILE A 548 5.74 -16.76 -9.98
C ILE A 548 4.53 -16.03 -9.39
N GLY A 549 3.66 -15.48 -10.24
CA GLY A 549 2.47 -14.72 -9.85
C GLY A 549 2.47 -13.30 -10.42
N SER A 550 1.66 -12.42 -9.83
CA SER A 550 1.45 -11.07 -10.33
C SER A 550 1.00 -10.06 -9.26
N PHE A 551 1.04 -8.78 -9.64
CA PHE A 551 0.53 -7.64 -8.88
C PHE A 551 -0.42 -6.81 -9.76
N ILE A 552 -1.70 -6.75 -9.43
CA ILE A 552 -2.69 -5.95 -10.17
C ILE A 552 -2.45 -4.45 -9.94
N TRP A 553 -2.58 -3.64 -10.98
CA TRP A 553 -2.66 -2.18 -10.87
C TRP A 553 -4.13 -1.72 -10.78
N THR A 554 -4.68 -1.41 -9.61
CA THR A 554 -4.09 -1.42 -8.25
C THR A 554 -4.97 -2.23 -7.29
N GLY A 555 -4.65 -2.26 -5.99
CA GLY A 555 -5.49 -2.89 -4.97
C GLY A 555 -6.55 -1.97 -4.35
N TYR A 556 -6.39 -0.66 -4.49
CA TYR A 556 -7.26 0.38 -3.93
C TYR A 556 -7.23 1.62 -4.83
N ASP A 557 -8.39 2.25 -5.03
CA ASP A 557 -8.47 3.58 -5.65
C ASP A 557 -7.60 4.58 -4.88
N TYR A 558 -6.92 5.47 -5.60
CA TYR A 558 -5.97 6.42 -5.02
C TYR A 558 -5.99 7.79 -5.70
N LEU A 559 -5.67 8.84 -4.94
CA LEU A 559 -5.58 10.22 -5.43
C LEU A 559 -4.35 10.44 -6.34
N GLY A 560 -4.50 11.32 -7.35
CA GLY A 560 -3.47 11.56 -8.35
C GLY A 560 -3.45 10.52 -9.47
N GLU A 561 -2.56 10.70 -10.45
CA GLU A 561 -2.58 9.94 -11.71
C GLU A 561 -3.94 9.97 -12.44
N SER A 562 -4.69 11.06 -12.28
CA SER A 562 -6.01 11.26 -12.89
C SER A 562 -5.92 11.41 -14.41
N MET A 563 -6.80 10.73 -15.15
CA MET A 563 -6.97 10.89 -16.61
C MET A 563 -7.67 12.21 -17.00
N GLY A 564 -8.07 13.01 -16.03
CA GLY A 564 -8.68 14.33 -16.23
C GLY A 564 -9.72 14.67 -15.18
N TYR A 565 -9.95 15.96 -14.98
CA TYR A 565 -11.05 16.42 -14.14
C TYR A 565 -12.40 16.08 -14.82
N PRO A 566 -13.38 15.45 -14.15
CA PRO A 566 -13.64 15.52 -12.71
C PRO A 566 -12.95 14.50 -11.82
N ALA A 567 -12.31 13.44 -12.31
CA ALA A 567 -11.66 12.43 -11.47
C ALA A 567 -10.46 13.05 -10.70
N LYS A 568 -10.37 12.79 -9.39
CA LYS A 568 -9.26 13.24 -8.52
C LYS A 568 -8.13 12.21 -8.43
N GLY A 569 -8.24 11.10 -9.15
CA GLY A 569 -7.18 10.14 -9.28
C GLY A 569 -7.62 8.90 -10.01
N TRP A 570 -7.12 7.76 -9.56
CA TRP A 570 -7.33 6.46 -10.16
C TRP A 570 -8.51 5.70 -9.52
N SER A 571 -9.46 5.31 -10.36
CA SER A 571 -10.71 4.60 -10.03
C SER A 571 -10.76 3.16 -10.57
N GLY A 572 -9.69 2.71 -11.22
CA GLY A 572 -9.56 1.36 -11.81
C GLY A 572 -9.00 0.34 -10.83
N ALA A 573 -9.57 0.23 -9.64
CA ALA A 573 -9.16 -0.74 -8.63
C ALA A 573 -10.38 -1.49 -8.05
N PRO A 574 -10.22 -2.75 -7.58
CA PRO A 574 -11.30 -3.56 -7.02
C PRO A 574 -11.92 -2.99 -5.73
N ILE A 575 -11.26 -2.02 -5.07
CA ILE A 575 -11.71 -1.45 -3.80
C ILE A 575 -11.62 0.07 -3.83
N ARG A 576 -12.71 0.75 -3.45
CA ARG A 576 -12.79 2.21 -3.38
C ARG A 576 -12.02 2.78 -2.19
N THR A 577 -11.78 4.10 -2.20
CA THR A 577 -11.09 4.82 -1.12
C THR A 577 -11.70 4.58 0.26
N ASN A 578 -13.03 4.37 0.33
CA ASN A 578 -13.82 4.11 1.53
C ASN A 578 -14.06 2.61 1.84
N ASN A 579 -13.21 1.71 1.34
CA ASN A 579 -13.22 0.25 1.58
C ASN A 579 -14.36 -0.55 0.92
N GLU A 580 -15.22 0.08 0.11
CA GLU A 580 -16.25 -0.59 -0.69
C GLU A 580 -15.66 -1.44 -1.81
N TYR A 581 -16.11 -2.70 -1.95
CA TYR A 581 -15.74 -3.55 -3.08
C TYR A 581 -16.50 -3.16 -4.35
N ARG A 582 -15.80 -3.16 -5.48
CA ARG A 582 -16.42 -3.26 -6.82
C ARG A 582 -16.68 -4.74 -7.14
N PRO A 583 -17.67 -5.08 -8.00
CA PRO A 583 -17.91 -6.46 -8.43
C PRO A 583 -16.69 -7.21 -8.97
N VAL A 584 -15.77 -6.49 -9.61
CA VAL A 584 -14.53 -7.03 -10.16
C VAL A 584 -13.62 -7.64 -9.06
N ALA A 585 -13.70 -7.16 -7.81
CA ALA A 585 -13.05 -7.77 -6.65
C ALA A 585 -13.45 -9.24 -6.43
N TYR A 586 -14.70 -9.60 -6.71
CA TYR A 586 -15.19 -10.97 -6.53
C TYR A 586 -14.74 -11.90 -7.66
N MET A 587 -14.44 -11.36 -8.85
CA MET A 587 -13.73 -12.08 -9.90
C MET A 587 -12.32 -12.44 -9.42
N LEU A 588 -11.57 -11.48 -8.88
CA LEU A 588 -10.26 -11.75 -8.27
C LEU A 588 -10.36 -12.76 -7.13
N LYS A 589 -11.35 -12.64 -6.25
CA LYS A 589 -11.58 -13.63 -5.18
C LYS A 589 -11.85 -15.04 -5.75
N SER A 590 -12.55 -15.16 -6.87
CA SER A 590 -12.78 -16.46 -7.52
C SER A 590 -11.51 -17.07 -8.15
N ILE A 591 -10.53 -16.24 -8.54
CA ILE A 591 -9.23 -16.70 -9.06
C ILE A 591 -8.26 -17.03 -7.91
N TRP A 592 -8.31 -16.27 -6.82
CA TRP A 592 -7.31 -16.32 -5.75
C TRP A 592 -7.70 -17.15 -4.52
N SER A 593 -8.99 -17.32 -4.23
CA SER A 593 -9.44 -18.02 -3.01
C SER A 593 -9.83 -19.48 -3.27
N GLU A 594 -9.51 -20.34 -2.30
CA GLU A 594 -10.03 -21.71 -2.22
C GLU A 594 -11.46 -21.75 -1.62
N GLU A 595 -11.83 -20.71 -0.86
CA GLU A 595 -13.19 -20.56 -0.31
C GLU A 595 -14.22 -20.58 -1.46
N PRO A 596 -15.36 -21.27 -1.33
CA PRO A 596 -16.40 -21.24 -2.36
C PRO A 596 -16.95 -19.83 -2.61
N VAL A 597 -16.74 -19.30 -3.82
CA VAL A 597 -17.25 -18.01 -4.28
C VAL A 597 -18.41 -18.25 -5.24
N VAL A 598 -19.49 -17.49 -5.04
CA VAL A 598 -20.46 -17.15 -6.08
C VAL A 598 -20.87 -15.71 -5.83
N HIS A 599 -20.73 -14.83 -6.82
CA HIS A 599 -21.12 -13.42 -6.72
C HIS A 599 -21.83 -13.01 -8.00
N PHE A 600 -23.00 -12.38 -7.88
CA PHE A 600 -23.85 -11.98 -9.02
C PHE A 600 -23.93 -10.46 -9.09
N SER A 601 -23.66 -9.90 -10.27
CA SER A 601 -23.65 -8.46 -10.52
C SER A 601 -24.25 -8.15 -11.90
N VAL A 602 -24.74 -6.92 -12.07
CA VAL A 602 -25.37 -6.45 -13.32
C VAL A 602 -24.54 -5.37 -13.98
N MET A 603 -24.50 -5.31 -15.31
CA MET A 603 -23.85 -4.21 -16.04
C MET A 603 -24.85 -3.08 -16.27
N ASP A 604 -24.59 -1.90 -15.71
CA ASP A 604 -25.53 -0.77 -15.68
C ASP A 604 -24.94 0.53 -16.25
N TYR A 605 -25.05 0.71 -17.57
CA TYR A 605 -24.71 1.96 -18.28
C TYR A 605 -25.65 3.15 -17.98
N SER A 606 -26.43 3.12 -16.89
CA SER A 606 -27.09 4.31 -16.33
C SER A 606 -26.31 4.97 -15.18
N LEU A 607 -25.18 4.38 -14.80
CA LEU A 607 -24.20 4.98 -13.90
C LEU A 607 -23.22 5.85 -14.70
N ASP A 608 -22.73 6.93 -14.09
CA ASP A 608 -21.71 7.78 -14.67
C ASP A 608 -20.34 7.07 -14.69
N ASP A 609 -19.49 7.39 -15.67
CA ASP A 609 -18.11 6.89 -15.69
C ASP A 609 -17.24 7.57 -14.62
N GLU A 610 -16.19 6.88 -14.19
CA GLU A 610 -15.28 7.36 -13.15
C GLU A 610 -13.94 7.84 -13.72
N GLY A 611 -13.83 8.04 -15.03
CA GLY A 611 -12.59 8.51 -15.69
C GLY A 611 -11.43 7.52 -15.70
N VAL A 612 -11.69 6.21 -15.65
CA VAL A 612 -10.66 5.15 -15.75
C VAL A 612 -10.13 5.05 -17.19
N LYS A 613 -8.84 4.75 -17.36
CA LYS A 613 -8.26 4.46 -18.68
C LYS A 613 -8.59 3.02 -19.11
N GLU A 614 -9.00 2.87 -20.37
CA GLU A 614 -9.69 1.70 -20.91
C GLU A 614 -9.02 0.32 -20.71
N HIS A 615 -7.69 0.25 -20.63
CA HIS A 615 -6.99 -1.03 -20.41
C HIS A 615 -7.06 -1.52 -18.94
N TRP A 616 -7.23 -0.59 -18.00
CA TRP A 616 -7.35 -0.88 -16.56
C TRP A 616 -8.79 -0.82 -16.07
N ASP A 617 -9.72 -0.42 -16.92
CA ASP A 617 -11.15 -0.40 -16.60
C ASP A 617 -11.75 -1.82 -16.70
N SER A 618 -12.95 -1.98 -16.16
CA SER A 618 -13.78 -3.16 -16.35
C SER A 618 -15.18 -2.73 -16.82
N PRO A 619 -15.98 -3.61 -17.45
CA PRO A 619 -17.36 -3.25 -17.77
C PRO A 619 -18.10 -2.81 -16.49
N ILE A 620 -18.99 -1.82 -16.61
CA ILE A 620 -19.58 -1.10 -15.47
C ILE A 620 -20.59 -1.96 -14.69
N TYR A 621 -20.05 -2.94 -13.97
CA TYR A 621 -20.78 -3.88 -13.13
C TYR A 621 -21.10 -3.26 -11.77
N ALA A 622 -22.30 -3.52 -11.26
CA ALA A 622 -22.77 -3.07 -9.96
C ALA A 622 -23.64 -4.13 -9.26
N ASP A 623 -23.69 -4.07 -7.93
CA ASP A 623 -24.38 -5.05 -7.07
C ASP A 623 -25.78 -4.56 -6.66
N HIS A 624 -26.70 -4.51 -7.63
CA HIS A 624 -28.10 -4.15 -7.39
C HIS A 624 -29.05 -4.85 -8.36
N TRP A 625 -30.33 -4.98 -7.97
CA TRP A 625 -31.42 -5.40 -8.87
C TRP A 625 -32.47 -4.29 -9.02
N HIS A 626 -32.01 -3.05 -9.21
CA HIS A 626 -32.87 -1.85 -9.19
C HIS A 626 -32.74 -1.01 -10.47
N PHE A 627 -33.73 -1.10 -11.35
CA PHE A 627 -33.80 -0.37 -12.62
C PHE A 627 -35.16 0.31 -12.82
N PRO A 628 -35.49 1.36 -12.06
CA PRO A 628 -36.80 2.02 -12.12
C PRO A 628 -37.08 2.70 -13.48
N GLN A 629 -36.05 2.93 -14.30
CA GLN A 629 -36.16 3.45 -15.66
C GLN A 629 -36.77 2.44 -16.65
N PHE A 630 -36.80 1.14 -16.32
CA PHE A 630 -37.30 0.09 -17.21
C PHE A 630 -38.67 -0.43 -16.81
N ARG A 631 -39.34 -1.11 -17.76
CA ARG A 631 -40.63 -1.79 -17.55
C ARG A 631 -40.59 -3.27 -17.94
N LYS A 632 -39.95 -3.55 -19.08
CA LYS A 632 -39.53 -4.88 -19.54
C LYS A 632 -38.30 -4.68 -20.40
N THR A 633 -37.15 -5.21 -19.99
CA THR A 633 -35.91 -5.23 -20.78
C THR A 633 -35.10 -6.48 -20.43
N LEU A 634 -34.01 -6.71 -21.15
CA LEU A 634 -32.96 -7.65 -20.75
C LEU A 634 -31.85 -6.87 -20.05
N ILE A 635 -31.41 -7.35 -18.88
CA ILE A 635 -30.28 -6.82 -18.13
C ILE A 635 -29.10 -7.77 -18.34
N PRO A 636 -27.97 -7.30 -18.89
CA PRO A 636 -26.73 -8.07 -18.91
C PRO A 636 -26.20 -8.26 -17.49
N TYR A 637 -25.74 -9.48 -17.18
CA TYR A 637 -25.18 -9.83 -15.88
C TYR A 637 -23.85 -10.57 -16.02
N MET A 638 -23.12 -10.60 -14.91
CA MET A 638 -21.91 -11.36 -14.69
C MET A 638 -21.99 -12.13 -13.38
N ILE A 639 -21.42 -13.35 -13.36
CA ILE A 639 -21.24 -14.15 -12.15
C ILE A 639 -19.78 -14.58 -12.06
N ALA A 640 -19.11 -14.19 -10.98
CA ALA A 640 -17.81 -14.70 -10.58
C ALA A 640 -17.99 -15.94 -9.69
N SER A 641 -17.32 -17.05 -10.01
CA SER A 641 -17.43 -18.26 -9.19
C SER A 641 -16.27 -19.25 -9.41
N ASN A 642 -15.82 -19.89 -8.33
CA ASN A 642 -14.89 -21.02 -8.33
C ASN A 642 -15.59 -22.36 -7.98
N CYS A 643 -16.91 -22.43 -8.13
CA CYS A 643 -17.73 -23.62 -7.90
C CYS A 643 -17.79 -24.51 -9.16
N ASP A 644 -18.16 -25.78 -8.98
CA ASP A 644 -18.30 -26.71 -10.10
C ASP A 644 -19.53 -26.37 -10.97
N GLU A 645 -20.61 -25.95 -10.31
CA GLU A 645 -21.87 -25.55 -10.94
C GLU A 645 -22.44 -24.30 -10.25
N VAL A 646 -23.19 -23.49 -11.00
CA VAL A 646 -23.94 -22.36 -10.48
C VAL A 646 -25.40 -22.48 -10.93
N HIS A 647 -26.34 -22.35 -10.00
CA HIS A 647 -27.77 -22.26 -10.30
C HIS A 647 -28.26 -20.83 -10.09
N LEU A 648 -28.85 -20.25 -11.14
CA LEU A 648 -29.38 -18.89 -11.15
C LEU A 648 -30.91 -18.91 -11.10
N PHE A 649 -31.50 -18.11 -10.22
CA PHE A 649 -32.94 -17.98 -10.05
C PHE A 649 -33.35 -16.51 -10.10
N LEU A 650 -34.45 -16.21 -10.79
CA LEU A 650 -35.15 -14.93 -10.71
C LEU A 650 -36.57 -15.19 -10.22
N ASN A 651 -36.96 -14.61 -9.08
CA ASN A 651 -38.26 -14.80 -8.44
C ASN A 651 -38.65 -16.28 -8.29
N GLY A 652 -37.69 -17.11 -7.86
CA GLY A 652 -37.84 -18.56 -7.69
C GLY A 652 -37.86 -19.39 -8.98
N LYS A 653 -37.85 -18.77 -10.16
CA LYS A 653 -37.73 -19.48 -11.44
C LYS A 653 -36.26 -19.66 -11.81
N GLN A 654 -35.83 -20.92 -11.97
CA GLN A 654 -34.48 -21.24 -12.43
C GLN A 654 -34.24 -20.83 -13.89
N PHE A 655 -33.03 -20.35 -14.16
CA PHE A 655 -32.46 -20.13 -15.48
C PHE A 655 -31.25 -21.06 -15.66
N PHE A 656 -31.13 -21.67 -16.83
CA PHE A 656 -30.02 -22.56 -17.15
C PHE A 656 -28.88 -21.75 -17.76
N ILE A 657 -27.69 -21.89 -17.17
CA ILE A 657 -26.46 -21.14 -17.48
C ILE A 657 -25.31 -22.15 -17.63
N PRO A 658 -24.23 -21.81 -18.36
CA PRO A 658 -23.04 -22.65 -18.43
C PRO A 658 -22.38 -22.80 -17.06
N ARG A 659 -21.62 -23.87 -16.87
CA ARG A 659 -20.72 -24.02 -15.72
C ARG A 659 -19.55 -23.03 -15.82
N PRO A 660 -18.89 -22.64 -14.71
CA PRO A 660 -17.69 -21.79 -14.78
C PRO A 660 -16.61 -22.36 -15.71
N SER A 661 -16.38 -23.69 -15.68
CA SER A 661 -15.43 -24.40 -16.54
C SER A 661 -15.81 -24.49 -18.02
N GLU A 662 -17.04 -24.13 -18.39
CA GLU A 662 -17.50 -24.02 -19.78
C GLU A 662 -17.34 -22.58 -20.32
N CYS A 663 -17.02 -21.61 -19.45
CA CYS A 663 -16.78 -20.23 -19.81
C CYS A 663 -15.28 -20.03 -20.11
N LYS A 664 -14.96 -19.46 -21.29
CA LYS A 664 -13.56 -19.30 -21.77
C LYS A 664 -12.61 -18.60 -20.80
N ASN A 665 -13.17 -17.76 -19.94
CA ASN A 665 -12.45 -16.91 -19.01
C ASN A 665 -12.93 -17.09 -17.55
N SER A 666 -13.60 -18.22 -17.27
CA SER A 666 -14.19 -18.59 -15.96
C SER A 666 -15.27 -17.65 -15.42
N ILE A 667 -15.67 -16.62 -16.17
CA ILE A 667 -16.75 -15.69 -15.81
C ILE A 667 -18.03 -16.07 -16.56
N ILE A 668 -19.10 -16.35 -15.83
CA ILE A 668 -20.41 -16.62 -16.46
C ILE A 668 -21.07 -15.27 -16.79
N THR A 669 -21.36 -15.03 -18.06
CA THR A 669 -22.10 -13.84 -18.52
C THR A 669 -23.40 -14.23 -19.22
N GLY A 670 -24.38 -13.33 -19.21
CA GLY A 670 -25.67 -13.57 -19.87
C GLY A 670 -26.66 -12.44 -19.71
N PHE A 671 -27.94 -12.73 -19.96
CA PHE A 671 -29.03 -11.76 -19.87
C PHE A 671 -30.20 -12.31 -19.03
N LEU A 672 -30.69 -11.52 -18.08
CA LEU A 672 -31.91 -11.79 -17.33
C LEU A 672 -33.03 -10.80 -17.72
N PRO A 673 -34.30 -11.23 -17.81
CA PRO A 673 -35.40 -10.30 -18.01
C PRO A 673 -35.64 -9.49 -16.73
N TRP A 674 -35.57 -8.15 -16.81
CA TRP A 674 -35.84 -7.31 -15.65
C TRP A 674 -37.27 -7.51 -15.14
N GLN A 675 -37.38 -7.88 -13.87
CA GLN A 675 -38.61 -7.95 -13.09
C GLN A 675 -38.26 -7.60 -11.64
N PRO A 676 -39.04 -6.74 -10.95
CA PRO A 676 -38.86 -6.50 -9.53
C PRO A 676 -38.91 -7.80 -8.71
N GLY A 677 -38.10 -7.88 -7.67
CA GLY A 677 -38.03 -9.03 -6.75
C GLY A 677 -36.59 -9.42 -6.45
N ASN A 678 -36.27 -10.71 -6.51
CA ASN A 678 -34.98 -11.28 -6.09
C ASN A 678 -34.31 -12.04 -7.25
N VAL A 679 -33.01 -11.79 -7.47
CA VAL A 679 -32.10 -12.71 -8.18
C VAL A 679 -31.17 -13.40 -7.19
N THR A 680 -31.18 -14.75 -7.20
CA THR A 680 -30.33 -15.59 -6.36
C THR A 680 -29.40 -16.42 -7.23
N ALA A 681 -28.09 -16.39 -6.96
CA ALA A 681 -27.10 -17.28 -7.53
C ALA A 681 -26.59 -18.23 -6.44
N ILE A 682 -26.58 -19.54 -6.70
CA ILE A 682 -26.19 -20.58 -5.74
C ILE A 682 -25.04 -21.40 -6.32
N GLY A 683 -23.91 -21.45 -5.62
CA GLY A 683 -22.71 -22.19 -6.01
C GLY A 683 -22.70 -23.59 -5.40
N TYR A 684 -22.34 -24.58 -6.22
CA TYR A 684 -22.27 -25.99 -5.83
C TYR A 684 -20.86 -26.55 -6.03
N LYS A 685 -20.37 -27.32 -5.07
CA LYS A 685 -19.19 -28.20 -5.21
C LYS A 685 -19.59 -29.64 -4.87
N ASP A 686 -19.15 -30.62 -5.66
CA ASP A 686 -19.56 -32.03 -5.57
C ASP A 686 -21.09 -32.25 -5.48
N GLY A 687 -21.87 -31.42 -6.19
CA GLY A 687 -23.34 -31.46 -6.18
C GLY A 687 -24.01 -31.00 -4.87
N LYS A 688 -23.26 -30.40 -3.95
CA LYS A 688 -23.78 -29.77 -2.72
C LYS A 688 -23.70 -28.26 -2.81
N GLU A 689 -24.73 -27.58 -2.33
CA GLU A 689 -24.68 -26.13 -2.13
C GLU A 689 -23.58 -25.80 -1.11
N VAL A 690 -22.72 -24.84 -1.46
CA VAL A 690 -21.59 -24.39 -0.63
C VAL A 690 -21.57 -22.88 -0.38
N CYS A 691 -22.19 -22.09 -1.26
CA CYS A 691 -22.36 -20.65 -1.10
C CYS A 691 -23.53 -20.13 -1.93
N ARG A 692 -24.02 -18.92 -1.61
CA ARG A 692 -25.06 -18.21 -2.37
C ARG A 692 -24.87 -16.71 -2.30
N HIS A 693 -25.32 -16.00 -3.33
CA HIS A 693 -25.46 -14.54 -3.37
C HIS A 693 -26.88 -14.16 -3.78
N GLU A 694 -27.42 -13.10 -3.18
CA GLU A 694 -28.80 -12.65 -3.39
C GLU A 694 -28.83 -11.14 -3.57
N VAL A 695 -29.44 -10.67 -4.66
CA VAL A 695 -29.70 -9.24 -4.88
C VAL A 695 -31.20 -9.00 -5.04
N VAL A 696 -31.70 -8.01 -4.31
CA VAL A 696 -33.13 -7.70 -4.20
C VAL A 696 -33.41 -6.32 -4.79
N THR A 697 -34.56 -6.15 -5.44
CA THR A 697 -35.09 -4.82 -5.77
C THR A 697 -35.58 -4.17 -4.48
N PRO A 698 -34.91 -3.12 -3.97
CA PRO A 698 -35.29 -2.49 -2.71
C PRO A 698 -36.62 -1.73 -2.86
N GLY A 699 -37.28 -1.50 -1.73
CA GLY A 699 -38.32 -0.48 -1.59
C GLY A 699 -37.76 0.94 -1.64
N MET A 700 -38.57 1.91 -1.20
CA MET A 700 -38.08 3.27 -0.97
C MET A 700 -37.11 3.27 0.22
N ALA A 701 -36.06 4.09 0.16
CA ALA A 701 -35.20 4.34 1.30
C ALA A 701 -36.01 4.98 2.44
N VAL A 702 -35.83 4.48 3.65
CA VAL A 702 -36.53 4.96 4.86
C VAL A 702 -35.63 5.11 6.07
N ALA A 703 -34.42 4.55 6.04
CA ALA A 703 -33.47 4.58 7.14
C ALA A 703 -32.03 4.60 6.65
N LEU A 704 -31.14 5.02 7.54
CA LEU A 704 -29.71 4.79 7.47
C LEU A 704 -29.34 3.63 8.42
N ALA A 705 -28.35 2.81 8.04
CA ALA A 705 -27.81 1.74 8.87
C ALA A 705 -26.28 1.66 8.73
N PHE A 706 -25.55 1.45 9.82
CA PHE A 706 -24.09 1.20 9.78
C PHE A 706 -23.83 -0.28 9.44
N ASP A 707 -22.73 -0.55 8.73
CA ASP A 707 -22.40 -1.91 8.22
C ASP A 707 -22.01 -2.95 9.28
N GLN A 708 -21.71 -2.52 10.51
CA GLN A 708 -21.38 -3.43 11.61
C GLN A 708 -22.65 -4.17 12.06
N GLU A 709 -22.56 -5.48 12.32
CA GLU A 709 -23.71 -6.35 12.64
C GLU A 709 -24.61 -5.73 13.73
N CYS A 710 -25.75 -5.19 13.30
CA CYS A 710 -26.66 -4.41 14.14
C CYS A 710 -27.80 -5.27 14.70
N ASP A 711 -27.54 -6.07 15.73
CA ASP A 711 -28.58 -6.87 16.41
C ASP A 711 -29.42 -6.01 17.40
N HIS A 712 -29.92 -4.87 16.89
CA HIS A 712 -30.93 -3.95 17.43
C HIS A 712 -30.88 -3.49 18.91
N LYS A 713 -29.78 -3.69 19.66
CA LYS A 713 -29.70 -3.36 21.10
C LYS A 713 -28.36 -2.75 21.57
N GLU A 714 -27.93 -1.70 20.87
CA GLU A 714 -26.59 -1.08 20.95
C GLU A 714 -25.52 -1.92 20.24
N CYS A 715 -25.03 -1.43 19.08
CA CYS A 715 -23.81 -1.93 18.46
C CYS A 715 -22.62 -1.44 19.30
N VAL A 716 -21.72 -2.35 19.70
CA VAL A 716 -20.51 -2.03 20.48
C VAL A 716 -19.29 -2.59 19.74
N SER A 717 -18.59 -1.72 19.01
CA SER A 717 -17.25 -2.02 18.51
C SER A 717 -16.21 -1.75 19.60
N MET A 718 -15.45 -2.78 20.00
CA MET A 718 -14.35 -2.61 20.96
C MET A 718 -13.06 -2.18 20.26
N VAL A 719 -12.51 -1.04 20.68
CA VAL A 719 -11.20 -0.55 20.24
C VAL A 719 -10.26 -0.48 21.44
N ASN A 720 -9.17 -1.25 21.40
CA ASN A 720 -8.15 -1.18 22.46
C ASN A 720 -7.34 0.11 22.36
N LEU A 721 -7.03 0.71 23.51
CA LEU A 721 -6.16 1.88 23.60
C LEU A 721 -4.83 1.68 22.87
N GLY A 722 -4.49 2.66 22.03
CA GLY A 722 -3.20 2.81 21.39
C GLY A 722 -2.18 3.52 22.28
N ILE A 723 -1.05 3.85 21.66
CA ILE A 723 -0.03 4.73 22.26
C ILE A 723 -0.59 6.17 22.20
N PRO A 724 -0.70 6.92 23.31
CA PRO A 724 -1.29 8.27 23.31
C PRO A 724 -0.64 9.25 22.32
N GLU A 725 0.66 9.07 22.07
CA GLU A 725 1.44 9.87 21.13
C GLU A 725 1.15 9.55 19.65
N LYS A 726 0.55 8.40 19.32
CA LYS A 726 0.05 8.08 17.97
C LYS A 726 -1.41 8.52 17.81
N LYS A 727 -1.81 8.80 16.57
CA LYS A 727 -3.23 8.92 16.20
C LYS A 727 -3.83 7.52 16.08
N GLN A 728 -5.09 7.38 16.49
CA GLN A 728 -5.90 6.19 16.21
C GLN A 728 -7.09 6.62 15.36
N HIS A 729 -7.18 6.08 14.15
CA HIS A 729 -8.28 6.37 13.23
C HIS A 729 -9.20 5.15 13.06
N LEU A 730 -10.47 5.42 12.77
CA LEU A 730 -11.49 4.42 12.46
C LEU A 730 -12.41 4.95 11.36
N LEU A 731 -12.58 4.17 10.29
CA LEU A 731 -13.59 4.42 9.27
C LEU A 731 -14.90 3.71 9.66
N LEU A 732 -16.04 4.36 9.42
CA LEU A 732 -17.37 3.76 9.57
C LEU A 732 -18.22 4.08 8.35
N THR A 733 -18.76 3.06 7.69
CA THR A 733 -19.68 3.20 6.54
C THR A 733 -21.15 3.05 6.98
N VAL A 734 -22.00 3.92 6.44
CA VAL A 734 -23.45 3.91 6.58
C VAL A 734 -24.11 3.77 5.21
N ARG A 735 -25.20 3.00 5.14
CA ARG A 735 -25.99 2.78 3.92
C ARG A 735 -27.43 3.24 4.10
N ALA A 736 -28.04 3.70 3.01
CA ALA A 736 -29.49 3.86 2.93
C ALA A 736 -30.16 2.50 2.72
N VAL A 737 -31.23 2.24 3.46
CA VAL A 737 -31.98 0.97 3.42
C VAL A 737 -33.49 1.16 3.39
N ASP A 738 -34.20 0.16 2.85
CA ASP A 738 -35.66 0.09 2.85
C ASP A 738 -36.24 -0.45 4.17
N GLU A 739 -37.57 -0.57 4.28
CA GLU A 739 -38.25 -1.07 5.49
C GLU A 739 -37.90 -2.52 5.86
N ASN A 740 -37.28 -3.30 4.94
CA ASN A 740 -36.82 -4.67 5.19
C ASN A 740 -35.30 -4.74 5.40
N GLY A 741 -34.59 -3.61 5.36
CA GLY A 741 -33.13 -3.55 5.48
C GLY A 741 -32.37 -3.77 4.16
N ASN A 742 -33.04 -3.82 3.00
CA ASN A 742 -32.35 -3.96 1.71
C ASN A 742 -31.63 -2.65 1.33
N SER A 743 -30.39 -2.74 0.87
CA SER A 743 -29.59 -1.59 0.43
C SER A 743 -30.24 -0.84 -0.74
N CYS A 744 -30.48 0.46 -0.56
CA CYS A 744 -31.03 1.36 -1.56
C CYS A 744 -29.89 1.95 -2.43
N PHE A 745 -29.27 1.12 -3.28
CA PHE A 745 -28.11 1.46 -4.13
C PHE A 745 -28.22 2.78 -4.94
N ARG A 746 -29.44 3.20 -5.31
CA ARG A 746 -29.66 4.46 -6.06
C ARG A 746 -29.96 5.69 -5.19
N GLU A 747 -29.92 5.56 -3.87
CA GLU A 747 -30.06 6.69 -2.97
C GLU A 747 -28.79 7.55 -2.97
N SER A 748 -28.98 8.87 -3.06
CA SER A 748 -27.90 9.87 -3.17
C SER A 748 -28.11 11.08 -2.25
N GLY A 749 -29.10 11.02 -1.35
CA GLY A 749 -29.34 12.04 -0.34
C GLY A 749 -28.10 12.37 0.51
N LYS A 750 -28.02 13.60 0.99
CA LYS A 750 -26.90 14.06 1.82
C LYS A 750 -26.99 13.50 3.23
N VAL A 751 -25.88 12.92 3.70
CA VAL A 751 -25.74 12.42 5.07
C VAL A 751 -24.86 13.37 5.88
N HIS A 752 -25.33 13.70 7.07
CA HIS A 752 -24.60 14.43 8.10
C HIS A 752 -24.20 13.48 9.22
N PHE A 753 -22.97 13.62 9.73
CA PHE A 753 -22.45 12.83 10.82
C PHE A 753 -22.23 13.70 12.07
N ALA A 754 -22.46 13.10 13.24
CA ALA A 754 -22.09 13.67 14.54
C ALA A 754 -21.43 12.62 15.42
N VAL A 755 -20.55 13.06 16.31
CA VAL A 755 -19.85 12.20 17.27
C VAL A 755 -19.88 12.82 18.67
N GLU A 756 -20.17 12.00 19.68
CA GLU A 756 -20.13 12.35 21.10
C GLU A 756 -19.13 11.43 21.82
N GLY A 757 -18.45 11.94 22.85
CA GLY A 757 -17.44 11.20 23.61
C GLY A 757 -16.01 11.62 23.27
N ALA A 758 -15.04 10.72 23.52
CA ALA A 758 -13.62 10.99 23.38
C ALA A 758 -13.09 10.83 21.93
N ALA A 759 -13.75 11.48 20.96
CA ALA A 759 -13.38 11.43 19.55
C ALA A 759 -13.70 12.74 18.82
N LYS A 760 -13.26 12.86 17.56
CA LYS A 760 -13.68 13.88 16.58
C LYS A 760 -13.81 13.27 15.19
N ILE A 761 -14.62 13.88 14.34
CA ILE A 761 -14.60 13.64 12.90
C ILE A 761 -13.35 14.34 12.34
N VAL A 762 -12.55 13.64 11.54
CA VAL A 762 -11.40 14.19 10.80
C VAL A 762 -11.63 14.20 9.29
N GLY A 763 -12.63 13.46 8.82
CA GLY A 763 -13.18 13.64 7.48
C GLY A 763 -14.37 12.73 7.18
N VAL A 764 -14.88 12.85 5.97
CA VAL A 764 -15.90 12.00 5.34
C VAL A 764 -15.39 11.52 3.98
N ASP A 765 -15.90 10.40 3.51
CA ASP A 765 -15.64 9.84 2.18
C ASP A 765 -16.91 9.10 1.71
N ASN A 766 -17.05 8.85 0.42
CA ASN A 766 -18.13 8.03 -0.16
C ASN A 766 -17.64 7.13 -1.30
N GLY A 767 -16.34 7.13 -1.61
CA GLY A 767 -15.77 6.33 -2.70
C GLY A 767 -16.00 6.90 -4.10
N ASP A 768 -16.58 8.10 -4.24
CA ASP A 768 -16.69 8.83 -5.50
C ASP A 768 -15.47 9.75 -5.70
N ILE A 769 -14.47 9.26 -6.44
CA ILE A 769 -13.27 10.04 -6.77
C ILE A 769 -13.55 11.19 -7.77
N CYS A 770 -14.74 11.25 -8.37
CA CYS A 770 -15.21 12.37 -9.20
C CYS A 770 -15.89 13.48 -8.36
N SER A 771 -16.28 13.20 -7.11
CA SER A 771 -16.94 14.17 -6.22
C SER A 771 -16.11 15.44 -5.99
N ASN A 772 -16.80 16.56 -5.77
CA ASN A 772 -16.20 17.85 -5.42
C ASN A 772 -16.41 18.24 -3.96
N GLU A 773 -17.07 17.39 -3.17
CA GLU A 773 -17.25 17.67 -1.75
C GLU A 773 -15.91 17.57 -1.01
N PRO A 774 -15.63 18.48 -0.05
CA PRO A 774 -14.40 18.42 0.71
C PRO A 774 -14.42 17.23 1.67
N TYR A 775 -13.28 16.56 1.81
CA TYR A 775 -13.12 15.47 2.78
C TYR A 775 -13.21 15.97 4.22
N GLN A 776 -12.69 17.17 4.53
CA GLN A 776 -12.59 17.71 5.90
C GLN A 776 -13.89 18.38 6.37
N GLU A 777 -15.01 17.72 6.09
CA GLU A 777 -16.36 18.10 6.51
C GLU A 777 -16.95 17.04 7.44
N ASN A 778 -18.15 17.29 7.95
CA ASN A 778 -18.97 16.29 8.67
C ASN A 778 -20.15 15.77 7.82
N SER A 779 -20.16 16.01 6.51
CA SER A 779 -21.28 15.61 5.66
C SER A 779 -20.91 15.43 4.19
N VAL A 780 -21.47 14.41 3.55
CA VAL A 780 -21.24 14.04 2.14
C VAL A 780 -22.51 13.39 1.56
N HIS A 781 -22.71 13.45 0.25
CA HIS A 781 -23.79 12.72 -0.41
C HIS A 781 -23.50 11.22 -0.43
N LEU A 782 -24.55 10.42 -0.29
CA LEU A 782 -24.47 8.99 -0.55
C LEU A 782 -24.05 8.78 -2.01
N TYR A 783 -23.09 7.89 -2.22
CA TYR A 783 -22.72 7.39 -3.54
C TYR A 783 -22.94 5.87 -3.54
N HIS A 784 -23.63 5.37 -4.56
CA HIS A 784 -24.12 3.99 -4.62
C HIS A 784 -24.89 3.56 -3.34
N GLY A 785 -25.63 4.50 -2.73
CA GLY A 785 -26.39 4.27 -1.49
C GLY A 785 -25.56 4.22 -0.21
N CYS A 786 -24.26 4.54 -0.23
CA CYS A 786 -23.38 4.52 0.94
C CYS A 786 -22.56 5.82 1.13
N ALA A 787 -22.16 6.08 2.38
CA ALA A 787 -21.24 7.15 2.76
C ALA A 787 -20.47 6.73 4.02
N SER A 788 -19.31 7.33 4.26
CA SER A 788 -18.40 6.93 5.33
C SER A 788 -17.86 8.12 6.10
N VAL A 789 -17.59 7.92 7.39
CA VAL A 789 -17.00 8.92 8.29
C VAL A 789 -15.71 8.40 8.90
N MET A 790 -14.68 9.25 8.90
CA MET A 790 -13.37 8.99 9.49
C MET A 790 -13.25 9.70 10.84
N LEU A 791 -13.00 8.94 11.89
CA LEU A 791 -12.89 9.43 13.27
C LEU A 791 -11.44 9.38 13.76
N GLU A 792 -10.99 10.39 14.51
CA GLU A 792 -9.81 10.28 15.40
C GLU A 792 -10.29 10.06 16.83
N LEU A 793 -9.81 8.97 17.46
CA LEU A 793 -10.07 8.63 18.85
C LEU A 793 -8.98 9.23 19.74
N TYR A 794 -9.35 9.89 20.84
CA TYR A 794 -8.41 10.58 21.74
C TYR A 794 -7.70 9.66 22.75
N CYS A 795 -7.60 8.36 22.48
CA CYS A 795 -6.94 7.37 23.34
C CYS A 795 -7.35 7.45 24.83
N LYS A 796 -8.66 7.58 25.11
CA LYS A 796 -9.23 7.57 26.48
C LYS A 796 -10.31 6.49 26.60
N PRO A 797 -10.35 5.71 27.69
CA PRO A 797 -11.40 4.73 27.91
C PRO A 797 -12.78 5.38 27.97
N GLY A 798 -13.79 4.70 27.45
CA GLY A 798 -15.18 5.14 27.50
C GLY A 798 -15.97 4.85 26.23
N ARG A 799 -17.22 5.32 26.20
CA ARG A 799 -18.12 5.19 25.06
C ARG A 799 -17.98 6.39 24.12
N VAL A 800 -17.91 6.13 22.82
CA VAL A 800 -18.04 7.11 21.74
C VAL A 800 -19.32 6.77 20.97
N SER A 801 -20.24 7.73 20.85
CA SER A 801 -21.49 7.57 20.10
C SER A 801 -21.37 8.25 18.75
N VAL A 802 -21.68 7.55 17.67
CA VAL A 802 -21.62 8.05 16.29
C VAL A 802 -23.02 8.02 15.69
N HIS A 803 -23.44 9.14 15.11
CA HIS A 803 -24.77 9.31 14.54
C HIS A 803 -24.67 9.70 13.06
N ALA A 804 -25.60 9.20 12.25
CA ALA A 804 -25.76 9.59 10.85
C ALA A 804 -27.22 10.01 10.59
N PHE A 805 -27.40 11.17 9.95
CA PHE A 805 -28.70 11.80 9.67
C PHE A 805 -28.82 12.06 8.17
N GLY A 806 -30.00 11.83 7.58
CA GLY A 806 -30.32 12.19 6.20
C GLY A 806 -31.76 12.65 6.09
N ASP A 807 -32.04 13.62 5.21
CA ASP A 807 -33.38 14.20 5.07
C ASP A 807 -34.40 13.15 4.63
N GLY A 808 -35.46 12.97 5.43
CA GLY A 808 -36.51 11.97 5.19
C GLY A 808 -36.17 10.54 5.63
N LEU A 809 -34.94 10.27 6.10
CA LEU A 809 -34.49 8.96 6.56
C LEU A 809 -34.46 8.88 8.10
N ARG A 810 -34.79 7.71 8.66
CA ARG A 810 -34.53 7.39 10.06
C ARG A 810 -33.01 7.37 10.31
N GLN A 811 -32.56 8.10 11.32
CA GLN A 811 -31.14 8.21 11.68
C GLN A 811 -30.51 6.87 12.09
N ALA A 812 -29.22 6.69 11.80
CA ALA A 812 -28.42 5.58 12.32
C ALA A 812 -27.66 6.00 13.59
N GLN A 813 -27.35 5.03 14.46
CA GLN A 813 -26.44 5.21 15.59
C GLN A 813 -25.60 3.94 15.78
N THR A 814 -24.30 4.11 16.08
CA THR A 814 -23.43 3.04 16.58
C THR A 814 -22.61 3.52 17.78
N ILE A 815 -22.20 2.61 18.67
CA ILE A 815 -21.35 2.90 19.82
C ILE A 815 -20.00 2.20 19.61
N ILE A 816 -18.92 2.93 19.92
CA ILE A 816 -17.57 2.37 20.04
C ILE A 816 -17.22 2.39 21.53
N GLU A 817 -16.82 1.23 22.07
CA GLU A 817 -16.21 1.16 23.39
C GLU A 817 -14.69 1.18 23.25
N VAL A 818 -14.09 2.24 23.78
CA VAL A 818 -12.64 2.35 23.89
C VAL A 818 -12.22 1.70 25.20
N CYS A 819 -11.49 0.60 25.11
CA CYS A 819 -11.11 -0.26 26.24
C CYS A 819 -9.64 -0.07 26.62
N GLU A 820 -9.33 -0.14 27.91
CA GLU A 820 -7.95 -0.33 28.37
C GLU A 820 -7.40 -1.68 27.86
N LYS A 821 -6.10 -1.72 27.61
CA LYS A 821 -5.41 -2.81 26.89
C LYS A 821 -4.73 -3.81 27.82
#